data_AF-A0A1Y0VSS9-F1
#
_entry.id   AF-A0A1Y0VSS9-F1
#
_cell.length_a   1.000
_cell.length_b   1.000
_cell.length_c   1.000
_cell.angle_alpha   90.00
_cell.angle_beta   90.00
_cell.angle_gamma   90.00
#
_symmetry.space_group_name_H-M   'P 1'
#
loop_
_entity.id
_entity.type
_entity.pdbx_description
1 polymer ?
#
loop_
_entity_poly.entity_id
_entity_poly.type
_entity_poly.pdbx_seq_one_letter_code
_entity_poly.pdbx_strand_id
1 'polypeptide(L)'
;MPNSNINESVWKTLIDCETFLKIIPCSHGPHLAREKTATALKTSCLIYYTVELSIVLGQSVKNTATAENKGYDAGKKISGIKRHLAVDIIRANVFDRDGVSVMIALYANDLRDVLVDGANSWQRLFTQKFIVMYYYKEIIKYSSYSRKRKFINRRIDMQIKTKIMEQVKTVLHQFGTKYMTEGGVLKRNTVINDLDKYDRDLITALLSNQLIYDEYTEKIADAEVFKLNQFINVFEYKEFWEDSFTKYANRIGLTSDDKFISDSSDVVLDFPYKDAVLKAGMNKEDVDSEVGGDEPFLNETLAHSEISELFEPKILVNAKRHDKDGEHDATYFNDQDNLIIKGNNLIALHSIENRYAGKIKMVYLDPPYNTGSDSFEYNDQFSRSAWLTFIKNRVEIAKKLLTNDGVILIQTSFHQYPYLRVLLDNILGEDCHQFDLNVLVRHPDRALTADKPFNDVMEYTLIYSRQNDFQMPRKIEKKTPDKYDRVVTVADHQDEVLELGNKKVDVFLPEHTNIKKVEPATDNLHRETIRGSIREKNSSGRFYVAYLENLRGKYPPRTIFRVPDMGDDSLGYRYFELPKSSKIKNGAYYQGMPTSSDVTKKPYPNFINMVEPYNQANNQGIYSFRNGKKPEEFIQYLINIFTNEHDIVLDFFMGSATTQAVALKMHRRFIGIEQMNYINTVSVLRLQKVIDGEQGGISKNVSWQGGGSFVYAELMKKNQGFLNDLERAQNVDKLNEVYQRMKDGADLDFRVDLEKYENDPKRKELSFDEQKRLLIKMLDKNQLYYNEANIDDADVRDLISDSDYRFNKSFYGKESE
;
A
#
# COMPACT_ATOMS: atom_id res chain seq x y z
N MET A 1 -47.26 -36.88 45.53
CA MET A 1 -47.08 -36.19 46.83
C MET A 1 -45.71 -36.57 47.41
N PRO A 2 -44.97 -35.67 48.06
CA PRO A 2 -44.97 -34.21 47.85
C PRO A 2 -43.55 -33.56 47.91
N ASN A 3 -43.51 -32.31 47.41
CA ASN A 3 -42.55 -31.21 47.69
C ASN A 3 -41.14 -31.33 47.09
N SER A 4 -40.61 -30.37 46.33
CA SER A 4 -40.76 -28.92 46.42
C SER A 4 -40.51 -28.19 45.08
N ASN A 5 -41.31 -27.15 44.86
CA ASN A 5 -41.19 -25.98 43.97
C ASN A 5 -39.92 -25.85 43.10
N ILE A 6 -40.10 -25.96 41.78
CA ILE A 6 -39.26 -25.26 40.81
C ILE A 6 -40.16 -24.35 39.96
N ASN A 7 -39.73 -23.09 39.90
CA ASN A 7 -40.46 -21.92 39.45
C ASN A 7 -40.75 -21.94 37.94
N GLU A 8 -41.94 -21.46 37.57
CA GLU A 8 -42.60 -21.55 36.27
C GLU A 8 -42.06 -20.54 35.22
N SER A 9 -40.83 -20.04 35.39
CA SER A 9 -40.23 -19.01 34.51
C SER A 9 -39.26 -19.54 33.45
N VAL A 10 -39.02 -20.86 33.38
CA VAL A 10 -38.12 -21.49 32.39
C VAL A 10 -38.87 -21.92 31.12
N TRP A 11 -40.20 -21.97 31.15
CA TRP A 11 -41.03 -22.44 30.03
C TRP A 11 -41.34 -21.40 28.95
N LYS A 12 -40.80 -20.17 29.02
CA LYS A 12 -41.15 -19.10 28.06
C LYS A 12 -40.05 -18.70 27.06
N THR A 13 -38.94 -19.45 26.99
CA THR A 13 -37.86 -19.21 26.00
C THR A 13 -37.48 -20.49 25.27
N LEU A 14 -38.48 -21.25 24.83
CA LEU A 14 -38.34 -22.39 23.92
C LEU A 14 -39.41 -22.27 22.81
N ILE A 15 -39.43 -21.10 22.19
CA ILE A 15 -40.04 -20.90 20.87
C ILE A 15 -38.95 -20.21 20.04
N ASP A 16 -38.66 -20.83 18.91
CA ASP A 16 -37.83 -20.38 17.78
C ASP A 16 -36.31 -20.53 17.89
N CYS A 17 -35.84 -21.72 17.47
CA CYS A 17 -34.77 -21.85 16.47
C CYS A 17 -34.76 -23.28 15.91
N GLU A 18 -35.49 -23.50 14.81
CA GLU A 18 -35.28 -24.62 13.89
C GLU A 18 -34.00 -24.36 13.07
N THR A 19 -32.96 -25.17 13.27
CA THR A 19 -31.76 -25.16 12.41
C THR A 19 -31.94 -26.18 11.29
N PHE A 20 -32.14 -25.69 10.06
CA PHE A 20 -32.07 -26.48 8.84
C PHE A 20 -30.61 -26.89 8.58
N LEU A 21 -30.31 -28.18 8.76
CA LEU A 21 -29.11 -28.85 8.28
C LEU A 21 -29.18 -29.01 6.75
N LYS A 22 -28.17 -28.53 6.02
CA LYS A 22 -27.84 -29.03 4.67
C LYS A 22 -26.43 -29.60 4.66
N ILE A 23 -26.39 -30.88 4.32
CA ILE A 23 -25.25 -31.79 4.20
C ILE A 23 -24.53 -31.54 2.87
N ILE A 24 -23.18 -31.51 2.85
CA ILE A 24 -22.37 -31.83 1.67
C ILE A 24 -21.63 -33.15 1.97
N PRO A 25 -21.71 -34.18 1.11
CA PRO A 25 -21.16 -35.50 1.37
C PRO A 25 -19.67 -35.55 1.00
N CYS A 26 -18.85 -36.19 1.84
CA CYS A 26 -17.52 -36.64 1.42
C CYS A 26 -17.46 -38.17 1.46
N SER A 27 -17.04 -38.72 0.34
CA SER A 27 -17.11 -40.12 -0.07
C SER A 27 -16.01 -40.96 0.56
N HIS A 28 -16.27 -41.69 1.65
CA HIS A 28 -15.59 -42.96 1.96
C HIS A 28 -16.53 -43.87 2.77
N GLY A 29 -16.71 -45.09 2.28
CA GLY A 29 -17.60 -46.12 2.83
C GLY A 29 -17.14 -46.74 4.17
N PRO A 30 -17.85 -47.78 4.65
CA PRO A 30 -18.27 -47.87 6.05
C PRO A 30 -17.44 -48.84 6.90
N HIS A 31 -17.24 -48.50 8.17
CA HIS A 31 -17.14 -49.48 9.24
C HIS A 31 -18.07 -49.13 10.41
N LEU A 32 -19.07 -49.99 10.59
CA LEU A 32 -19.95 -50.08 11.75
C LEU A 32 -19.17 -50.47 13.01
N ALA A 33 -19.50 -49.85 14.15
CA ALA A 33 -19.89 -50.48 15.43
C ALA A 33 -20.01 -49.37 16.50
N ARG A 34 -21.22 -48.86 16.76
CA ARG A 34 -22.15 -49.22 17.85
C ARG A 34 -21.71 -48.80 19.27
N GLU A 35 -22.60 -47.98 19.86
CA GLU A 35 -22.90 -47.80 21.28
C GLU A 35 -21.90 -47.07 22.19
N LYS A 36 -22.15 -45.76 22.44
CA LYS A 36 -22.80 -45.29 23.68
C LYS A 36 -22.92 -43.77 23.68
N THR A 37 -24.06 -43.32 23.17
CA THR A 37 -24.63 -42.00 23.48
C THR A 37 -25.15 -42.04 24.92
N ALA A 38 -24.81 -41.01 25.69
CA ALA A 38 -25.24 -40.67 27.06
C ALA A 38 -24.10 -40.79 28.10
N THR A 39 -23.23 -39.78 28.13
CA THR A 39 -22.70 -39.08 29.32
C THR A 39 -21.68 -38.04 28.83
N ALA A 40 -22.16 -36.90 28.32
CA ALA A 40 -21.32 -35.75 27.99
C ALA A 40 -22.14 -34.46 28.10
N LEU A 41 -22.66 -34.20 29.30
CA LEU A 41 -23.15 -32.89 29.71
C LEU A 41 -22.92 -32.75 31.22
N LYS A 42 -21.63 -32.79 31.57
CA LYS A 42 -20.99 -32.32 32.81
C LYS A 42 -19.50 -32.57 32.65
N THR A 43 -18.68 -31.59 33.01
CA THR A 43 -17.20 -31.55 32.99
C THR A 43 -16.51 -31.10 31.68
N SER A 44 -16.13 -29.81 31.69
CA SER A 44 -14.76 -29.32 31.46
C SER A 44 -13.96 -29.91 30.28
N CYS A 45 -13.76 -29.14 29.21
CA CYS A 45 -12.62 -29.34 28.30
C CYS A 45 -11.31 -29.08 29.06
N LEU A 46 -10.64 -30.16 29.48
CA LEU A 46 -9.21 -30.15 29.80
C LEU A 46 -8.41 -30.03 28.50
N ILE A 47 -7.67 -28.94 28.35
CA ILE A 47 -6.56 -28.85 27.39
C ILE A 47 -5.33 -29.45 28.07
N TYR A 48 -4.74 -30.50 27.47
CA TYR A 48 -3.46 -31.06 27.92
C TYR A 48 -2.32 -30.25 27.30
N TYR A 49 -1.53 -29.56 28.12
CA TYR A 49 -0.29 -28.91 27.71
C TYR A 49 0.89 -29.86 27.94
N THR A 50 1.63 -30.21 26.90
CA THR A 50 2.96 -30.83 27.05
C THR A 50 4.00 -29.74 26.85
N VAL A 51 4.69 -29.36 27.92
CA VAL A 51 5.84 -28.45 27.87
C VAL A 51 7.09 -29.32 28.03
N GLU A 52 7.88 -29.48 26.97
CA GLU A 52 9.25 -29.97 27.12
C GLU A 52 10.13 -28.82 27.63
N LEU A 53 10.46 -28.87 28.91
CA LEU A 53 11.30 -27.89 29.59
C LEU A 53 12.70 -28.49 29.76
N SER A 54 13.63 -28.14 28.86
CA SER A 54 15.05 -28.46 29.05
C SER A 54 15.64 -27.49 30.08
N ILE A 55 15.68 -27.87 31.35
CA ILE A 55 16.33 -27.10 32.42
C ILE A 55 17.81 -27.47 32.44
N VAL A 56 18.68 -26.55 32.00
CA VAL A 56 20.11 -26.58 32.39
C VAL A 56 20.23 -25.87 33.73
N LEU A 57 20.50 -26.62 34.80
CA LEU A 57 20.72 -26.13 36.17
C LEU A 57 21.94 -25.18 36.21
N GLY A 58 21.72 -23.88 36.35
CA GLY A 58 22.77 -22.89 36.64
C GLY A 58 23.10 -22.82 38.14
N GLN A 59 24.32 -23.22 38.52
CA GLN A 59 24.82 -23.07 39.90
C GLN A 59 25.20 -21.61 40.23
N SER A 60 24.86 -21.17 41.44
CA SER A 60 25.22 -19.87 42.00
C SER A 60 26.75 -19.73 42.13
N VAL A 61 27.35 -18.76 41.45
CA VAL A 61 28.77 -18.44 41.64
C VAL A 61 28.89 -17.36 42.72
N LYS A 62 29.45 -17.74 43.88
CA LYS A 62 29.42 -16.95 45.12
C LYS A 62 30.59 -15.99 45.34
N ASN A 63 31.46 -15.72 44.36
CA ASN A 63 32.61 -14.86 44.61
C ASN A 63 33.09 -14.07 43.38
N THR A 64 33.53 -12.84 43.61
CA THR A 64 33.90 -11.84 42.57
C THR A 64 35.08 -12.28 41.69
N ALA A 65 36.00 -13.09 42.22
CA ALA A 65 37.14 -13.63 41.46
C ALA A 65 36.74 -14.57 40.31
N THR A 66 35.52 -15.15 40.34
CA THR A 66 35.05 -16.06 39.28
C THR A 66 34.33 -15.32 38.14
N ALA A 67 33.95 -14.05 38.35
CA ALA A 67 33.30 -13.21 37.33
C ALA A 67 34.32 -12.58 36.37
N GLU A 68 35.47 -12.12 36.89
CA GLU A 68 36.57 -11.56 36.08
C GLU A 68 37.21 -12.61 35.17
N ASN A 69 37.40 -13.85 35.64
CA ASN A 69 37.89 -14.97 34.82
C ASN A 69 36.92 -15.42 33.71
N LYS A 70 35.68 -14.94 33.72
CA LYS A 70 34.67 -15.17 32.66
C LYS A 70 34.42 -13.93 31.79
N GLY A 71 35.24 -12.89 31.94
CA GLY A 71 35.23 -11.70 31.07
C GLY A 71 34.16 -10.65 31.43
N TYR A 72 33.58 -10.69 32.63
CA TYR A 72 32.60 -9.70 33.07
C TYR A 72 33.28 -8.54 33.83
N ASP A 73 32.98 -7.31 33.43
CA ASP A 73 33.57 -6.08 33.96
C ASP A 73 32.98 -5.72 35.35
N ALA A 74 33.81 -5.74 36.40
CA ALA A 74 33.40 -5.58 37.79
C ALA A 74 33.73 -4.17 38.33
N GLY A 75 33.04 -3.14 37.84
CA GLY A 75 33.31 -1.73 38.19
C GLY A 75 32.22 -1.01 39.00
N LYS A 76 32.45 -0.90 40.32
CA LYS A 76 31.84 -0.04 41.37
C LYS A 76 30.49 -0.43 42.02
N LYS A 77 30.62 -0.83 43.29
CA LYS A 77 29.59 -0.96 44.33
C LYS A 77 28.81 0.35 44.52
N ILE A 78 27.49 0.29 44.33
CA ILE A 78 26.54 1.23 44.95
C ILE A 78 25.63 0.41 45.88
N SER A 79 25.53 0.84 47.13
CA SER A 79 24.79 0.17 48.20
C SER A 79 23.30 0.07 47.90
N GLY A 80 22.79 -1.16 47.81
CA GLY A 80 21.36 -1.45 47.69
C GLY A 80 21.13 -2.74 46.92
N ILE A 81 20.99 -3.86 47.61
CA ILE A 81 20.80 -5.20 47.04
C ILE A 81 19.63 -5.20 46.04
N LYS A 82 19.92 -5.50 44.76
CA LYS A 82 19.04 -6.28 43.89
C LYS A 82 19.88 -7.27 43.08
N ARG A 83 19.54 -8.56 43.20
CA ARG A 83 20.08 -9.66 42.39
C ARG A 83 19.80 -9.35 40.91
N HIS A 84 20.82 -9.34 40.08
CA HIS A 84 20.65 -9.35 38.62
C HIS A 84 20.43 -10.81 38.20
N LEU A 85 19.20 -11.15 37.78
CA LEU A 85 18.94 -12.31 36.94
C LEU A 85 19.14 -11.85 35.49
N ALA A 86 20.13 -12.39 34.80
CA ALA A 86 20.16 -12.37 33.34
C ALA A 86 19.20 -13.46 32.86
N VAL A 87 18.19 -13.11 32.07
CA VAL A 87 17.31 -14.06 31.39
C VAL A 87 17.53 -13.86 29.90
N ASP A 88 18.21 -14.82 29.28
CA ASP A 88 18.18 -14.99 27.83
C ASP A 88 16.78 -15.47 27.42
N ILE A 89 16.16 -14.78 26.47
CA ILE A 89 14.86 -15.15 25.92
C ILE A 89 15.05 -16.38 25.02
N ILE A 90 14.59 -17.55 25.47
CA ILE A 90 14.50 -18.76 24.64
C ILE A 90 13.06 -18.89 24.12
N ARG A 91 12.91 -19.08 22.80
CA ARG A 91 11.63 -19.28 22.09
C ARG A 91 10.76 -20.37 22.72
N ALA A 92 9.46 -20.14 22.82
CA ALA A 92 8.46 -21.18 23.08
C ALA A 92 7.60 -21.37 21.81
N ASN A 93 7.55 -22.60 21.29
CA ASN A 93 6.63 -22.97 20.20
C ASN A 93 5.40 -23.64 20.81
N VAL A 94 4.21 -23.17 20.44
CA VAL A 94 2.93 -23.77 20.83
C VAL A 94 2.29 -24.36 19.59
N PHE A 95 1.85 -25.61 19.69
CA PHE A 95 1.16 -26.34 18.63
C PHE A 95 -0.23 -26.73 19.11
N ASP A 96 -1.22 -26.68 18.21
CA ASP A 96 -2.51 -27.33 18.42
C ASP A 96 -2.46 -28.84 18.07
N ARG A 97 -3.61 -29.53 18.14
CA ARG A 97 -3.70 -30.96 17.83
C ARG A 97 -3.40 -31.32 16.37
N ASP A 98 -3.42 -30.34 15.47
CA ASP A 98 -3.20 -30.52 14.03
C ASP A 98 -1.83 -29.99 13.57
N GLY A 99 -0.99 -29.51 14.50
CA GLY A 99 0.40 -29.14 14.25
C GLY A 99 0.62 -27.71 13.73
N VAL A 100 -0.37 -26.82 13.86
CA VAL A 100 -0.22 -25.41 13.45
C VAL A 100 0.50 -24.62 14.55
N SER A 101 1.58 -23.92 14.19
CA SER A 101 2.34 -23.11 15.14
C SER A 101 1.66 -21.76 15.41
N VAL A 102 1.37 -21.44 16.66
CA VAL A 102 0.95 -20.10 17.07
C VAL A 102 2.14 -19.37 17.70
N MET A 103 2.54 -18.25 17.11
CA MET A 103 3.63 -17.41 17.61
C MET A 103 3.07 -16.42 18.63
N ILE A 104 3.46 -16.52 19.90
CA ILE A 104 3.05 -15.58 20.96
C ILE A 104 4.27 -14.73 21.34
N ALA A 105 4.20 -13.42 21.11
CA ALA A 105 5.20 -12.46 21.60
C ALA A 105 4.78 -11.95 22.98
N LEU A 106 5.59 -12.22 24.01
CA LEU A 106 5.40 -11.67 25.36
C LEU A 106 6.40 -10.54 25.60
N TYR A 107 5.93 -9.40 26.11
CA TYR A 107 6.80 -8.28 26.49
C TYR A 107 7.56 -8.58 27.79
N ALA A 108 8.82 -8.14 27.87
CA ALA A 108 9.76 -8.44 28.95
C ALA A 108 9.32 -7.96 30.36
N ASN A 109 8.35 -7.04 30.45
CA ASN A 109 7.85 -6.52 31.72
C ASN A 109 6.85 -7.45 32.41
N ASP A 110 6.09 -8.26 31.67
CA ASP A 110 5.10 -9.19 32.24
C ASP A 110 5.74 -10.45 32.86
N LEU A 111 6.97 -10.79 32.46
CA LEU A 111 7.73 -11.92 32.98
C LEU A 111 8.31 -11.67 34.39
N ARG A 112 8.44 -10.40 34.80
CA ARG A 112 8.98 -10.04 36.12
C ARG A 112 8.02 -10.35 37.25
N ASP A 113 6.71 -10.21 37.02
CA ASP A 113 5.67 -10.42 38.03
C ASP A 113 5.36 -11.91 38.24
N VAL A 114 5.63 -12.75 37.23
CA VAL A 114 5.47 -14.22 37.30
C VAL A 114 6.56 -14.89 38.16
N LEU A 115 7.74 -14.28 38.29
CA LEU A 115 8.89 -14.88 38.98
C LEU A 115 8.96 -14.56 40.49
N VAL A 116 8.11 -13.68 41.03
CA VAL A 116 8.22 -13.20 42.42
C VAL A 116 7.25 -13.90 43.39
N ASP A 117 6.10 -14.40 42.95
CA ASP A 117 5.13 -15.09 43.81
C ASP A 117 4.69 -16.41 43.18
N GLY A 118 5.25 -17.52 43.67
CA GLY A 118 5.02 -18.86 43.12
C GLY A 118 3.56 -19.32 43.12
N ALA A 119 3.29 -20.38 42.33
CA ALA A 119 2.13 -21.27 42.20
C ALA A 119 0.69 -20.71 42.21
N ASN A 120 0.35 -19.70 43.01
CA ASN A 120 -1.00 -19.15 43.16
C ASN A 120 -1.30 -17.95 42.23
N SER A 121 -0.33 -17.52 41.43
CA SER A 121 -0.43 -16.39 40.49
C SER A 121 -0.93 -16.82 39.09
N TRP A 122 -0.73 -18.08 38.69
CA TRP A 122 -1.20 -18.59 37.39
C TRP A 122 -2.73 -18.69 37.28
N GLN A 123 -3.43 -19.03 38.37
CA GLN A 123 -4.89 -19.05 38.40
C GLN A 123 -5.52 -17.65 38.42
N ARG A 124 -4.86 -16.64 39.01
CA ARG A 124 -5.33 -15.24 38.98
C ARG A 124 -5.13 -14.58 37.61
N LEU A 125 -4.06 -14.91 36.89
CA LEU A 125 -3.81 -14.41 35.53
C LEU A 125 -4.89 -14.85 34.54
N PHE A 126 -5.43 -16.07 34.67
CA PHE A 126 -6.51 -16.57 33.81
C PHE A 126 -7.92 -16.08 34.19
N THR A 127 -8.17 -15.70 35.45
CA THR A 127 -9.50 -15.25 35.89
C THR A 127 -9.69 -13.73 35.96
N GLN A 128 -8.60 -12.93 36.01
CA GLN A 128 -8.72 -11.46 36.12
C GLN A 128 -8.44 -10.67 34.84
N LYS A 129 -7.81 -11.24 33.80
CA LYS A 129 -7.46 -10.50 32.57
C LYS A 129 -8.40 -10.70 31.36
N PHE A 130 -9.57 -11.30 31.55
CA PHE A 130 -10.64 -11.30 30.53
C PHE A 130 -11.80 -10.33 30.82
N ILE A 131 -11.78 -9.57 31.93
CA ILE A 131 -12.89 -8.66 32.29
C ILE A 131 -12.54 -7.16 32.27
N VAL A 132 -11.28 -6.72 32.19
CA VAL A 132 -11.00 -5.27 32.09
C VAL A 132 -9.78 -4.97 31.21
N MET A 133 -10.01 -4.55 29.97
CA MET A 133 -9.17 -3.59 29.23
C MET A 133 -10.01 -2.88 28.16
N TYR A 134 -11.05 -2.18 28.62
CA TYR A 134 -11.64 -1.01 27.97
C TYR A 134 -11.32 0.19 28.89
N TYR A 135 -10.75 1.26 28.32
CA TYR A 135 -10.40 2.58 28.90
C TYR A 135 -9.10 2.79 29.73
N TYR A 136 -8.10 3.32 29.01
CA TYR A 136 -7.23 4.49 29.28
C TYR A 136 -6.91 4.93 30.73
N LYS A 137 -5.60 5.06 31.04
CA LYS A 137 -4.95 6.37 31.28
C LYS A 137 -3.42 6.30 31.28
N GLU A 138 -2.88 7.27 30.59
CA GLU A 138 -1.47 7.66 30.42
C GLU A 138 -0.95 8.41 31.68
N ILE A 139 0.40 8.45 31.84
CA ILE A 139 1.27 9.32 32.68
C ILE A 139 1.57 8.92 34.16
N ILE A 140 2.81 8.46 34.46
CA ILE A 140 3.97 9.21 35.07
C ILE A 140 5.11 8.24 35.47
N LYS A 141 6.24 8.34 34.75
CA LYS A 141 7.60 8.62 35.27
C LYS A 141 8.50 8.91 34.05
N TYR A 142 8.46 10.11 33.46
CA TYR A 142 9.18 11.29 33.92
C TYR A 142 9.24 11.48 35.45
N SER A 143 10.34 11.03 36.05
CA SER A 143 10.81 11.57 37.34
C SER A 143 12.13 12.30 37.16
N SER A 144 12.03 13.53 36.66
CA SER A 144 12.80 14.68 37.14
C SER A 144 12.05 15.92 36.68
N TYR A 145 11.98 16.94 37.52
CA TYR A 145 11.23 18.20 37.34
C TYR A 145 9.75 18.21 37.76
N SER A 146 9.51 17.89 39.04
CA SER A 146 8.47 18.57 39.81
C SER A 146 9.12 19.67 40.66
N ARG A 147 8.88 20.94 40.31
CA ARG A 147 8.62 22.02 41.29
C ARG A 147 8.04 23.26 40.59
N LYS A 148 6.81 23.60 41.00
CA LYS A 148 6.06 24.85 40.81
C LYS A 148 5.40 25.06 39.43
N ARG A 149 4.08 24.94 39.39
CA ARG A 149 3.17 26.11 39.37
C ARG A 149 1.70 25.64 39.50
N LYS A 150 1.07 26.03 40.61
CA LYS A 150 -0.38 26.23 40.72
C LYS A 150 -0.77 27.31 39.71
N PHE A 151 -1.59 27.02 38.70
CA PHE A 151 -2.43 28.03 38.04
C PHE A 151 -3.67 27.36 37.39
N ILE A 152 -4.79 27.46 38.13
CA ILE A 152 -6.18 27.67 37.70
C ILE A 152 -6.59 27.14 36.30
N ASN A 153 -7.43 26.11 36.31
CA ASN A 153 -8.29 25.70 35.20
C ASN A 153 -9.28 26.81 34.82
N ARG A 154 -9.08 27.42 33.65
CA ARG A 154 -10.13 27.94 32.77
C ARG A 154 -9.70 27.64 31.33
N ARG A 155 -10.04 26.45 30.82
CA ARG A 155 -10.17 26.22 29.38
C ARG A 155 -11.68 26.20 29.09
N ILE A 156 -12.09 27.08 28.20
CA ILE A 156 -13.43 27.11 27.61
C ILE A 156 -13.38 26.04 26.51
N ASP A 157 -14.22 25.01 26.62
CA ASP A 157 -14.45 24.00 25.58
C ASP A 157 -14.97 24.68 24.31
N MET A 158 -14.33 24.45 23.17
CA MET A 158 -14.75 24.96 21.87
C MET A 158 -14.94 23.76 20.94
N GLN A 159 -16.19 23.30 20.83
CA GLN A 159 -16.62 22.15 20.03
C GLN A 159 -16.60 22.47 18.53
N ILE A 160 -16.01 21.60 17.70
CA ILE A 160 -16.02 21.71 16.23
C ILE A 160 -17.41 21.30 15.71
N LYS A 161 -18.08 22.16 14.92
CA LYS A 161 -19.37 21.88 14.27
C LYS A 161 -19.20 21.98 12.74
N THR A 162 -19.61 20.97 11.98
CA THR A 162 -19.50 20.97 10.51
C THR A 162 -20.63 21.79 9.86
N LYS A 163 -20.40 22.39 8.68
CA LYS A 163 -21.41 23.21 7.97
C LYS A 163 -22.71 22.43 7.74
N ILE A 164 -22.60 21.16 7.34
CA ILE A 164 -23.74 20.28 7.14
C ILE A 164 -24.55 20.09 8.42
N MET A 165 -23.90 19.94 9.58
CA MET A 165 -24.61 19.78 10.85
C MET A 165 -25.29 21.05 11.36
N GLU A 166 -24.77 22.22 10.98
CA GLU A 166 -25.45 23.48 11.26
C GLU A 166 -26.74 23.59 10.45
N GLN A 167 -26.70 23.22 9.16
CA GLN A 167 -27.88 23.15 8.31
C GLN A 167 -28.89 22.11 8.82
N VAL A 168 -28.43 20.91 9.16
CA VAL A 168 -29.27 19.86 9.75
C VAL A 168 -29.92 20.35 11.04
N LYS A 169 -29.17 20.97 11.96
CA LYS A 169 -29.77 21.53 13.19
C LYS A 169 -30.78 22.63 12.89
N THR A 170 -30.50 23.48 11.90
CA THR A 170 -31.41 24.54 11.46
C THR A 170 -32.74 23.96 10.97
N VAL A 171 -32.69 22.91 10.16
CA VAL A 171 -33.89 22.18 9.70
C VAL A 171 -34.61 21.53 10.89
N LEU A 172 -33.88 20.83 11.77
CA LEU A 172 -34.48 20.13 12.91
C LEU A 172 -35.11 21.07 13.94
N HIS A 173 -34.61 22.31 14.07
CA HIS A 173 -35.21 23.35 14.91
C HIS A 173 -36.61 23.75 14.47
N GLN A 174 -36.95 23.59 13.17
CA GLN A 174 -38.29 23.88 12.65
C GLN A 174 -39.37 22.97 13.27
N PHE A 175 -38.97 21.81 13.81
CA PHE A 175 -39.85 20.85 14.48
C PHE A 175 -39.96 21.10 16.00
N GLY A 176 -39.59 22.29 16.46
CA GLY A 176 -39.66 22.69 17.86
C GLY A 176 -38.86 21.73 18.75
N THR A 177 -39.52 21.16 19.76
CA THR A 177 -38.86 20.25 20.71
C THR A 177 -38.92 18.77 20.31
N LYS A 178 -39.45 18.42 19.12
CA LYS A 178 -39.55 17.01 18.66
C LYS A 178 -38.17 16.38 18.51
N TYR A 179 -37.26 17.06 17.81
CA TYR A 179 -35.92 16.57 17.50
C TYR A 179 -34.81 17.23 18.32
N MET A 180 -35.09 18.35 18.98
CA MET A 180 -34.11 19.06 19.81
C MET A 180 -34.70 19.40 21.18
N THR A 181 -33.86 19.56 22.20
CA THR A 181 -34.29 20.10 23.50
C THR A 181 -34.29 21.64 23.45
N GLU A 182 -34.97 22.29 24.40
CA GLU A 182 -34.94 23.76 24.54
C GLU A 182 -33.52 24.32 24.74
N GLY A 183 -32.60 23.50 25.27
CA GLY A 183 -31.17 23.82 25.41
C GLY A 183 -30.31 23.50 24.18
N GLY A 184 -30.92 23.17 23.03
CA GLY A 184 -30.20 22.89 21.77
C GLY A 184 -29.57 21.50 21.66
N VAL A 185 -29.91 20.57 22.54
CA VAL A 185 -29.39 19.19 22.53
C VAL A 185 -30.21 18.33 21.58
N LEU A 186 -29.54 17.61 20.68
CA LEU A 186 -30.17 16.78 19.66
C LEU A 186 -30.72 15.45 20.22
N LYS A 187 -31.99 15.15 19.96
CA LYS A 187 -32.65 13.87 20.27
C LYS A 187 -32.39 12.85 19.15
N ARG A 188 -31.13 12.42 19.02
CA ARG A 188 -30.61 11.57 17.94
C ARG A 188 -31.48 10.34 17.63
N ASN A 189 -31.82 9.55 18.65
CA ASN A 189 -32.64 8.35 18.45
C ASN A 189 -34.02 8.68 17.86
N THR A 190 -34.60 9.84 18.21
CA THR A 190 -35.88 10.28 17.63
C THR A 190 -35.72 10.67 16.16
N VAL A 191 -34.63 11.34 15.81
CA VAL A 191 -34.32 11.70 14.42
C VAL A 191 -34.07 10.44 13.58
N ILE A 192 -33.21 9.54 14.05
CA ILE A 192 -32.88 8.27 13.37
C ILE A 192 -34.13 7.42 13.17
N ASN A 193 -34.93 7.21 14.22
CA ASN A 193 -36.14 6.41 14.13
C ASN A 193 -37.17 6.97 13.14
N ASP A 194 -37.26 8.30 13.01
CA ASP A 194 -38.18 8.94 12.07
C ASP A 194 -37.61 8.92 10.64
N LEU A 195 -36.28 9.02 10.47
CA LEU A 195 -35.60 8.80 9.19
C LEU A 195 -35.76 7.35 8.70
N ASP A 196 -35.52 6.35 9.55
CA ASP A 196 -35.71 4.92 9.24
C ASP A 196 -37.15 4.59 8.81
N LYS A 197 -38.13 5.34 9.34
CA LYS A 197 -39.55 5.20 9.01
C LYS A 197 -39.98 6.02 7.81
N TYR A 198 -39.05 6.72 7.16
CA TYR A 198 -39.33 7.63 6.07
C TYR A 198 -40.38 8.70 6.46
N ASP A 199 -40.24 9.32 7.65
CA ASP A 199 -41.12 10.41 8.09
C ASP A 199 -41.11 11.52 7.02
N ARG A 200 -42.28 11.72 6.41
CA ARG A 200 -42.44 12.54 5.22
C ARG A 200 -42.11 14.00 5.49
N ASP A 201 -42.50 14.52 6.65
CA ASP A 201 -42.30 15.93 6.99
C ASP A 201 -40.82 16.20 7.26
N LEU A 202 -40.16 15.29 7.98
CA LEU A 202 -38.72 15.35 8.23
C LEU A 202 -37.92 15.26 6.92
N ILE A 203 -38.18 14.26 6.07
CA ILE A 203 -37.46 14.10 4.80
C ILE A 203 -37.70 15.30 3.87
N THR A 204 -38.93 15.80 3.80
CA THR A 204 -39.24 16.98 2.96
C THR A 204 -38.48 18.22 3.46
N ALA A 205 -38.44 18.45 4.77
CA ALA A 205 -37.72 19.58 5.34
C ALA A 205 -36.20 19.47 5.13
N LEU A 206 -35.64 18.26 5.19
CA LEU A 206 -34.23 17.99 4.91
C LEU A 206 -33.90 18.24 3.44
N LEU A 207 -34.72 17.71 2.52
CA LEU A 207 -34.54 17.91 1.07
C LEU A 207 -34.80 19.35 0.62
N SER A 208 -35.50 20.16 1.42
CA SER A 208 -35.69 21.59 1.14
C SER A 208 -34.43 22.42 1.40
N ASN A 209 -33.43 21.86 2.09
CA ASN A 209 -32.15 22.50 2.28
C ASN A 209 -31.21 22.12 1.13
N GLN A 210 -30.78 23.10 0.35
CA GLN A 210 -29.97 22.89 -0.85
C GLN A 210 -28.69 22.08 -0.57
N LEU A 211 -27.99 22.38 0.53
CA LEU A 211 -26.77 21.64 0.89
C LEU A 211 -27.08 20.18 1.25
N ILE A 212 -28.13 19.90 2.01
CA ILE A 212 -28.50 18.51 2.34
C ILE A 212 -28.96 17.77 1.08
N TYR A 213 -29.70 18.45 0.20
CA TYR A 213 -30.16 17.93 -1.07
C TYR A 213 -28.99 17.52 -1.96
N ASP A 214 -28.08 18.45 -2.24
CA ASP A 214 -26.96 18.21 -3.16
C ASP A 214 -26.05 17.07 -2.68
N GLU A 215 -25.87 16.94 -1.36
CA GLU A 215 -24.94 15.97 -0.77
C GLU A 215 -25.53 14.57 -0.59
N TYR A 216 -26.78 14.49 -0.14
CA TYR A 216 -27.42 13.23 0.22
C TYR A 216 -28.48 12.80 -0.77
N THR A 217 -28.52 13.38 -1.97
CA THR A 217 -29.31 12.84 -3.09
C THR A 217 -28.42 12.34 -4.21
N GLU A 218 -28.94 11.43 -5.01
CA GLU A 218 -28.31 10.96 -6.23
C GLU A 218 -29.37 10.72 -7.29
N LYS A 219 -29.06 11.09 -8.53
CA LYS A 219 -29.95 10.90 -9.66
C LYS A 219 -29.68 9.55 -10.30
N ILE A 220 -30.66 8.64 -10.24
CA ILE A 220 -30.60 7.31 -10.83
C ILE A 220 -31.68 7.24 -11.91
N ALA A 221 -31.24 7.28 -13.18
CA ALA A 221 -32.10 7.46 -14.34
C ALA A 221 -32.98 8.72 -14.20
N ASP A 222 -34.30 8.56 -14.16
CA ASP A 222 -35.27 9.67 -14.06
C ASP A 222 -35.76 9.90 -12.61
N ALA A 223 -35.18 9.22 -11.62
CA ALA A 223 -35.56 9.32 -10.22
C ALA A 223 -34.44 9.89 -9.35
N GLU A 224 -34.82 10.71 -8.38
CA GLU A 224 -33.91 11.22 -7.34
C GLU A 224 -34.04 10.36 -6.09
N VAL A 225 -32.90 9.85 -5.62
CA VAL A 225 -32.83 8.91 -4.51
C VAL A 225 -32.09 9.57 -3.36
N PHE A 226 -32.75 9.67 -2.20
CA PHE A 226 -32.12 10.13 -0.97
C PHE A 226 -31.28 9.00 -0.35
N LYS A 227 -29.99 9.26 -0.10
CA LYS A 227 -29.01 8.34 0.49
C LYS A 227 -29.26 8.20 2.01
N LEU A 228 -30.44 7.69 2.37
CA LEU A 228 -30.96 7.67 3.74
C LEU A 228 -29.99 7.05 4.74
N ASN A 229 -29.42 5.89 4.44
CA ASN A 229 -28.49 5.20 5.34
C ASN A 229 -27.21 6.04 5.59
N GLN A 230 -26.69 6.70 4.55
CA GLN A 230 -25.53 7.60 4.71
C GLN A 230 -25.87 8.83 5.55
N PHE A 231 -27.11 9.33 5.44
CA PHE A 231 -27.57 10.45 6.25
C PHE A 231 -27.83 10.07 7.71
N ILE A 232 -28.39 8.88 7.97
CA ILE A 232 -28.61 8.35 9.32
C ILE A 232 -27.31 8.19 10.09
N ASN A 233 -26.25 7.72 9.42
CA ASN A 233 -24.92 7.56 9.98
C ASN A 233 -24.40 8.85 10.65
N VAL A 234 -24.78 10.03 10.17
CA VAL A 234 -24.44 11.33 10.76
C VAL A 234 -24.88 11.44 12.23
N PHE A 235 -25.96 10.76 12.62
CA PHE A 235 -26.54 10.80 13.95
C PHE A 235 -26.09 9.66 14.88
N GLU A 236 -25.66 8.52 14.34
CA GLU A 236 -25.34 7.32 15.13
C GLU A 236 -23.97 7.37 15.83
N TYR A 237 -23.01 8.11 15.27
CA TYR A 237 -21.62 8.14 15.75
C TYR A 237 -21.42 9.03 16.99
N LYS A 238 -21.95 8.58 18.13
CA LYS A 238 -22.07 9.26 19.43
C LYS A 238 -20.79 9.93 19.98
N GLU A 239 -19.59 9.40 19.70
CA GLU A 239 -18.30 9.91 20.24
C GLU A 239 -17.52 10.81 19.25
N PHE A 240 -18.04 11.01 18.04
CA PHE A 240 -17.38 11.76 16.97
C PHE A 240 -17.19 13.26 17.30
N TRP A 241 -18.17 13.85 17.98
CA TRP A 241 -18.35 15.31 18.06
C TRP A 241 -17.51 16.01 19.13
N GLU A 242 -16.85 15.26 20.01
CA GLU A 242 -16.11 15.85 21.13
C GLU A 242 -14.62 15.99 20.81
N ASP A 243 -13.94 15.02 20.18
CA ASP A 243 -12.49 15.11 19.85
C ASP A 243 -11.96 14.08 18.79
N SER A 244 -12.79 13.45 17.92
CA SER A 244 -12.35 12.33 17.06
C SER A 244 -12.40 12.62 15.54
N PHE A 245 -11.26 12.53 14.85
CA PHE A 245 -11.14 12.70 13.39
C PHE A 245 -11.38 11.42 12.56
N THR A 246 -11.82 10.33 13.20
CA THR A 246 -12.12 9.02 12.59
C THR A 246 -13.42 8.47 13.18
N LYS A 247 -14.10 7.56 12.47
CA LYS A 247 -15.35 6.92 12.93
C LYS A 247 -15.18 5.99 14.13
N TYR A 248 -13.93 5.65 14.50
CA TYR A 248 -13.60 4.75 15.60
C TYR A 248 -12.73 5.44 16.66
N ALA A 249 -13.03 5.23 17.95
CA ALA A 249 -12.16 5.67 19.05
C ALA A 249 -10.77 5.02 18.92
N ASN A 250 -9.67 5.80 18.95
CA ASN A 250 -8.24 5.44 18.83
C ASN A 250 -7.84 3.99 19.22
N ARG A 251 -8.28 3.02 18.44
CA ARG A 251 -8.10 1.58 18.67
C ARG A 251 -8.02 0.90 17.31
N ILE A 252 -7.07 -0.01 17.19
CA ILE A 252 -6.99 -0.93 16.06
C ILE A 252 -7.92 -2.10 16.39
N GLY A 253 -8.79 -2.48 15.47
CA GLY A 253 -9.63 -3.67 15.61
C GLY A 253 -10.24 -4.07 14.28
N LEU A 254 -10.95 -5.19 14.31
CA LEU A 254 -11.51 -5.81 13.13
C LEU A 254 -13.02 -5.51 13.07
N THR A 255 -13.59 -5.33 11.88
CA THR A 255 -15.01 -4.94 11.71
C THR A 255 -15.79 -5.84 10.74
N SER A 256 -17.11 -5.91 10.95
CA SER A 256 -18.13 -6.52 10.09
C SER A 256 -19.26 -5.50 9.93
N ASP A 257 -19.63 -5.15 8.70
CA ASP A 257 -20.61 -4.09 8.39
C ASP A 257 -20.36 -2.79 9.19
N ASP A 258 -19.11 -2.33 9.20
CA ASP A 258 -18.64 -1.13 9.91
C ASP A 258 -18.82 -1.15 11.45
N LYS A 259 -19.01 -2.33 12.07
CA LYS A 259 -19.05 -2.55 13.53
C LYS A 259 -17.91 -3.44 14.01
N PHE A 260 -17.34 -3.18 15.19
CA PHE A 260 -16.27 -4.01 15.77
C PHE A 260 -16.71 -5.47 15.98
N ILE A 261 -15.80 -6.41 15.72
CA ILE A 261 -15.97 -7.88 15.80
C ILE A 261 -16.25 -8.44 17.18
N SER A 262 -16.28 -7.61 18.21
CA SER A 262 -16.92 -8.02 19.46
C SER A 262 -18.38 -8.49 19.26
N ASP A 263 -19.00 -8.18 18.10
CA ASP A 263 -20.41 -8.43 17.81
C ASP A 263 -20.70 -9.25 16.52
N SER A 264 -19.72 -9.84 15.81
CA SER A 264 -19.93 -10.61 14.55
C SER A 264 -18.74 -11.49 14.16
N SER A 265 -18.95 -12.55 13.36
CA SER A 265 -17.97 -13.57 12.98
C SER A 265 -17.14 -13.28 11.71
N ASP A 266 -17.37 -12.18 11.01
CA ASP A 266 -16.64 -11.85 9.77
C ASP A 266 -15.57 -10.78 10.00
N VAL A 267 -14.34 -11.06 9.54
CA VAL A 267 -13.13 -10.32 9.91
C VAL A 267 -12.54 -9.48 8.77
N VAL A 268 -12.56 -8.14 8.93
CA VAL A 268 -11.84 -7.19 8.07
C VAL A 268 -10.79 -6.42 8.88
N LEU A 269 -9.59 -6.22 8.32
CA LEU A 269 -8.53 -5.38 8.92
C LEU A 269 -8.88 -3.90 8.74
N ASP A 270 -9.16 -3.20 9.83
CA ASP A 270 -9.53 -1.78 9.84
C ASP A 270 -8.44 -0.93 10.52
N PHE A 271 -8.15 0.27 10.00
CA PHE A 271 -7.11 1.16 10.54
C PHE A 271 -7.64 2.59 10.77
N PRO A 272 -7.11 3.31 11.80
CA PRO A 272 -7.57 4.66 12.11
C PRO A 272 -7.45 5.61 10.90
N TYR A 273 -8.46 6.47 10.73
CA TYR A 273 -8.55 7.51 9.68
C TYR A 273 -8.73 6.98 8.25
N LYS A 274 -9.03 5.69 8.04
CA LYS A 274 -9.27 5.15 6.69
C LYS A 274 -10.40 5.86 5.91
N ASP A 275 -11.39 6.39 6.63
CA ASP A 275 -12.55 7.12 6.08
C ASP A 275 -12.28 8.63 6.09
N ALA A 276 -11.04 9.03 5.87
CA ALA A 276 -10.65 10.42 5.91
C ALA A 276 -9.70 10.82 4.78
N VAL A 277 -9.69 12.14 4.53
CA VAL A 277 -8.79 12.82 3.62
C VAL A 277 -7.83 13.69 4.44
N LEU A 278 -6.53 13.54 4.22
CA LEU A 278 -5.53 14.37 4.89
C LEU A 278 -5.54 15.80 4.32
N LYS A 279 -5.96 16.79 5.12
CA LYS A 279 -5.85 18.23 4.83
C LYS A 279 -4.39 18.63 4.82
N ALA A 280 -3.81 18.65 3.62
CA ALA A 280 -2.63 19.41 3.24
C ALA A 280 -1.61 19.65 4.38
N GLY A 281 -0.67 18.73 4.42
CA GLY A 281 0.66 18.89 4.99
C GLY A 281 1.53 17.76 4.45
N MET A 282 2.36 18.05 3.45
CA MET A 282 3.16 17.04 2.77
C MET A 282 4.67 17.30 2.89
N ASN A 283 5.06 18.53 3.18
CA ASN A 283 6.43 18.97 3.39
C ASN A 283 6.76 18.81 4.87
N LYS A 284 8.03 18.69 5.22
CA LYS A 284 8.45 18.65 6.64
C LYS A 284 7.93 19.85 7.45
N GLU A 285 7.90 21.02 6.82
CA GLU A 285 7.47 22.27 7.46
C GLU A 285 5.97 22.29 7.80
N ASP A 286 5.14 21.51 7.10
CA ASP A 286 3.70 21.40 7.37
C ASP A 286 3.38 20.50 8.59
N VAL A 287 4.30 19.61 8.97
CA VAL A 287 4.04 18.47 9.90
C VAL A 287 5.08 18.39 11.03
N ASP A 288 5.91 19.42 11.21
CA ASP A 288 6.97 19.41 12.22
C ASP A 288 6.38 19.14 13.63
N SER A 289 6.85 18.04 14.23
CA SER A 289 6.41 17.54 15.53
C SER A 289 6.83 18.43 16.70
N GLU A 290 7.90 19.23 16.54
CA GLU A 290 8.21 20.30 17.49
C GLU A 290 7.21 21.44 17.34
N VAL A 291 6.71 21.65 16.11
CA VAL A 291 5.75 22.68 15.69
C VAL A 291 4.27 22.22 15.76
N GLY A 292 3.95 21.02 16.24
CA GLY A 292 2.59 20.63 16.65
C GLY A 292 1.46 20.92 15.64
N GLY A 293 1.72 20.71 14.35
CA GLY A 293 0.67 20.59 13.36
C GLY A 293 -0.07 19.28 13.60
N ASP A 294 -1.30 19.34 14.11
CA ASP A 294 -2.18 18.16 14.11
C ASP A 294 -2.31 17.72 12.64
N GLU A 295 -2.10 16.43 12.33
CA GLU A 295 -2.40 15.82 11.01
C GLU A 295 -3.91 16.03 10.77
N PRO A 296 -4.36 17.06 10.02
CA PRO A 296 -5.76 17.41 10.03
C PRO A 296 -6.45 16.49 9.06
N PHE A 297 -7.30 15.60 9.56
CA PHE A 297 -8.10 14.72 8.73
C PHE A 297 -9.50 15.32 8.54
N LEU A 298 -10.03 15.25 7.32
CA LEU A 298 -11.44 15.44 7.03
C LEU A 298 -12.10 14.08 6.94
N ASN A 299 -13.08 13.81 7.79
CA ASN A 299 -13.86 12.58 7.64
C ASN A 299 -14.77 12.67 6.40
N GLU A 300 -14.76 11.64 5.57
CA GLU A 300 -15.47 11.56 4.28
C GLU A 300 -16.98 11.74 4.40
N THR A 301 -17.58 11.33 5.52
CA THR A 301 -19.03 11.47 5.75
C THR A 301 -19.38 12.83 6.35
N LEU A 302 -18.55 13.32 7.27
CA LEU A 302 -18.91 14.42 8.15
C LEU A 302 -18.44 15.78 7.62
N ALA A 303 -17.41 15.77 6.79
CA ALA A 303 -16.85 16.92 6.09
C ALA A 303 -16.92 16.73 4.58
N HIS A 304 -18.02 16.13 4.10
CA HIS A 304 -18.21 15.82 2.68
C HIS A 304 -18.13 17.09 1.83
N SER A 305 -18.86 18.15 2.20
CA SER A 305 -18.83 19.45 1.49
C SER A 305 -17.42 20.03 1.37
N GLU A 306 -16.65 19.96 2.44
CA GLU A 306 -15.26 20.42 2.50
C GLU A 306 -14.33 19.60 1.60
N ILE A 307 -14.56 18.29 1.52
CA ILE A 307 -13.81 17.38 0.65
C ILE A 307 -14.17 17.60 -0.82
N SER A 308 -15.46 17.77 -1.12
CA SER A 308 -15.95 18.07 -2.46
C SER A 308 -15.30 19.35 -2.98
N GLU A 309 -15.32 20.43 -2.19
CA GLU A 309 -14.65 21.69 -2.52
C GLU A 309 -13.12 21.54 -2.67
N LEU A 310 -12.48 20.76 -1.79
CA LEU A 310 -11.05 20.44 -1.89
C LEU A 310 -10.70 19.74 -3.21
N PHE A 311 -11.58 18.84 -3.69
CA PHE A 311 -11.38 18.04 -4.90
C PHE A 311 -11.94 18.68 -6.17
N GLU A 312 -12.58 19.84 -6.11
CA GLU A 312 -12.95 20.58 -7.31
C GLU A 312 -11.70 20.87 -8.17
N PRO A 313 -11.82 20.87 -9.51
CA PRO A 313 -10.71 21.26 -10.37
C PRO A 313 -10.18 22.64 -10.00
N LYS A 314 -8.85 22.80 -10.00
CA LYS A 314 -8.19 24.06 -9.64
C LYS A 314 -7.72 24.83 -10.86
N ILE A 315 -7.63 26.14 -10.75
CA ILE A 315 -7.05 26.98 -11.80
C ILE A 315 -5.55 26.66 -11.93
N LEU A 316 -5.09 26.51 -13.16
CA LEU A 316 -3.70 26.32 -13.57
C LEU A 316 -3.13 27.67 -14.05
N VAL A 317 -1.96 28.06 -13.54
CA VAL A 317 -1.28 29.32 -13.88
C VAL A 317 0.18 29.07 -14.23
N ASN A 318 0.86 30.09 -14.76
CA ASN A 318 2.22 29.98 -15.29
C ASN A 318 2.31 28.86 -16.34
N ALA A 319 1.31 28.75 -17.21
CA ALA A 319 1.27 27.74 -18.24
C ALA A 319 2.36 28.03 -19.29
N LYS A 320 3.38 27.19 -19.34
CA LYS A 320 4.54 27.32 -20.24
C LYS A 320 4.74 26.04 -21.04
N ARG A 321 5.05 26.16 -22.32
CA ARG A 321 5.52 25.04 -23.14
C ARG A 321 7.04 25.09 -23.24
N HIS A 322 7.67 23.95 -23.02
CA HIS A 322 9.09 23.74 -23.23
C HIS A 322 9.27 22.77 -24.39
N ASP A 323 10.02 23.21 -25.39
CA ASP A 323 10.44 22.40 -26.53
C ASP A 323 11.85 22.80 -26.99
N LYS A 324 12.26 22.33 -28.18
CA LYS A 324 13.58 22.61 -28.76
C LYS A 324 13.86 24.10 -29.01
N ASP A 325 12.82 24.92 -29.11
CA ASP A 325 12.93 26.36 -29.40
C ASP A 325 12.94 27.18 -28.09
N GLY A 326 12.77 26.51 -26.94
CA GLY A 326 12.89 27.07 -25.60
C GLY A 326 11.57 27.07 -24.83
N GLU A 327 11.45 28.01 -23.88
CA GLU A 327 10.24 28.23 -23.10
C GLU A 327 9.37 29.32 -23.74
N HIS A 328 8.07 29.08 -23.83
CA HIS A 328 7.10 30.08 -24.28
C HIS A 328 5.74 29.88 -23.60
N ASP A 329 4.89 30.91 -23.63
CA ASP A 329 3.54 30.86 -23.04
C ASP A 329 2.69 29.80 -23.73
N ALA A 330 2.01 28.98 -22.93
CA ALA A 330 1.02 28.03 -23.40
C ALA A 330 -0.38 28.62 -23.24
N THR A 331 -1.05 28.88 -24.37
CA THR A 331 -2.46 29.35 -24.40
C THR A 331 -3.45 28.22 -24.72
N TYR A 332 -2.93 27.06 -25.15
CA TYR A 332 -3.70 25.90 -25.57
C TYR A 332 -3.01 24.61 -25.11
N PHE A 333 -3.81 23.58 -24.81
CA PHE A 333 -3.35 22.25 -24.44
C PHE A 333 -3.97 21.17 -25.33
N ASN A 334 -3.14 20.35 -25.97
CA ASN A 334 -3.54 19.21 -26.79
C ASN A 334 -3.49 17.90 -25.97
N ASP A 335 -4.39 16.96 -26.24
CA ASP A 335 -4.37 15.61 -25.67
C ASP A 335 -3.06 14.84 -25.97
N GLN A 336 -2.27 15.25 -26.96
CA GLN A 336 -0.94 14.69 -27.25
C GLN A 336 0.20 15.32 -26.44
N ASP A 337 -0.06 16.40 -25.70
CA ASP A 337 0.96 17.08 -24.91
C ASP A 337 1.35 16.27 -23.67
N ASN A 338 2.64 16.33 -23.34
CA ASN A 338 3.12 15.92 -22.03
C ASN A 338 2.84 17.03 -21.02
N LEU A 339 2.57 16.66 -19.76
CA LEU A 339 2.12 17.60 -18.74
C LEU A 339 2.94 17.48 -17.46
N ILE A 340 3.44 18.60 -16.96
CA ILE A 340 4.05 18.74 -15.63
C ILE A 340 3.22 19.73 -14.82
N ILE A 341 2.75 19.31 -13.65
CA ILE A 341 2.04 20.18 -12.72
C ILE A 341 2.87 20.38 -11.46
N LYS A 342 3.07 21.65 -11.08
CA LYS A 342 3.58 21.99 -9.77
C LYS A 342 2.45 22.20 -8.78
N GLY A 343 2.39 21.39 -7.73
CA GLY A 343 1.40 21.53 -6.67
C GLY A 343 1.14 20.24 -5.91
N ASN A 344 0.24 20.31 -4.93
CA ASN A 344 -0.18 19.14 -4.15
C ASN A 344 -0.72 18.05 -5.08
N ASN A 345 -0.12 16.87 -5.04
CA ASN A 345 -0.45 15.80 -5.98
C ASN A 345 -1.88 15.28 -5.86
N LEU A 346 -2.50 15.25 -4.68
CA LEU A 346 -3.90 14.82 -4.56
C LEU A 346 -4.83 15.80 -5.27
N ILE A 347 -4.64 17.10 -5.05
CA ILE A 347 -5.46 18.16 -5.65
C ILE A 347 -5.23 18.24 -7.17
N ALA A 348 -3.98 18.12 -7.61
CA ALA A 348 -3.64 18.08 -9.03
C ALA A 348 -4.24 16.85 -9.73
N LEU A 349 -4.26 15.67 -9.10
CA LEU A 349 -4.88 14.46 -9.65
C LEU A 349 -6.39 14.66 -9.88
N HIS A 350 -7.10 15.26 -8.93
CA HIS A 350 -8.52 15.60 -9.11
C HIS A 350 -8.73 16.68 -10.17
N SER A 351 -7.83 17.65 -10.27
CA SER A 351 -7.89 18.67 -11.32
C SER A 351 -7.74 18.09 -12.73
N ILE A 352 -6.99 17.00 -12.91
CA ILE A 352 -6.84 16.37 -14.23
C ILE A 352 -7.84 15.21 -14.48
N GLU A 353 -8.66 14.85 -13.49
CA GLU A 353 -9.51 13.65 -13.50
C GLU A 353 -10.39 13.58 -14.74
N ASN A 354 -11.18 14.64 -15.00
CA ASN A 354 -12.12 14.68 -16.12
C ASN A 354 -11.46 14.46 -17.49
N ARG A 355 -10.21 14.88 -17.67
CA ARG A 355 -9.49 14.77 -18.95
C ARG A 355 -8.84 13.41 -19.14
N TYR A 356 -8.35 12.79 -18.08
CA TYR A 356 -7.52 11.58 -18.15
C TYR A 356 -8.16 10.33 -17.53
N ALA A 357 -9.40 10.41 -17.04
CA ALA A 357 -10.17 9.25 -16.62
C ALA A 357 -10.13 8.14 -17.68
N GLY A 358 -9.71 6.93 -17.29
CA GLY A 358 -9.58 5.79 -18.18
C GLY A 358 -8.51 5.88 -19.28
N LYS A 359 -7.59 6.86 -19.26
CA LYS A 359 -6.58 7.08 -20.32
C LYS A 359 -5.15 6.70 -19.95
N ILE A 360 -4.84 6.48 -18.67
CA ILE A 360 -3.48 6.25 -18.20
C ILE A 360 -3.12 4.76 -18.30
N LYS A 361 -1.99 4.44 -18.92
CA LYS A 361 -1.56 3.05 -19.09
C LYS A 361 -0.79 2.54 -17.88
N MET A 362 0.13 3.35 -17.38
CA MET A 362 1.00 2.97 -16.28
C MET A 362 1.10 4.12 -15.28
N VAL A 363 0.89 3.81 -14.01
CA VAL A 363 1.20 4.69 -12.88
C VAL A 363 2.43 4.14 -12.18
N TYR A 364 3.50 4.91 -12.06
CA TYR A 364 4.68 4.53 -11.27
C TYR A 364 4.86 5.51 -10.12
N LEU A 365 5.01 5.00 -8.90
CA LEU A 365 5.11 5.79 -7.68
C LEU A 365 6.32 5.39 -6.86
N ASP A 366 7.08 6.40 -6.44
CA ASP A 366 8.15 6.32 -5.46
C ASP A 366 7.85 7.24 -4.26
N PRO A 367 6.84 6.89 -3.43
CA PRO A 367 6.42 7.73 -2.31
C PRO A 367 7.52 7.82 -1.22
N PRO A 368 7.45 8.79 -0.29
CA PRO A 368 8.31 8.80 0.89
C PRO A 368 8.14 7.49 1.69
N TYR A 369 9.25 6.85 2.08
CA TYR A 369 9.23 5.51 2.70
C TYR A 369 8.91 5.52 4.21
N ASN A 370 8.68 6.70 4.78
CA ASN A 370 8.44 6.93 6.20
C ASN A 370 9.54 6.31 7.09
N THR A 371 10.80 6.63 6.78
CA THR A 371 11.98 6.09 7.47
C THR A 371 12.48 6.98 8.61
N GLY A 372 11.91 8.18 8.75
CA GLY A 372 12.37 9.21 9.67
C GLY A 372 13.68 9.88 9.26
N SER A 373 14.10 9.72 8.00
CA SER A 373 15.40 10.22 7.53
C SER A 373 15.31 11.65 6.99
N ASP A 374 16.36 12.44 7.22
CA ASP A 374 16.36 13.86 6.86
C ASP A 374 16.70 14.17 5.39
N SER A 375 16.88 13.16 4.55
CA SER A 375 17.54 13.34 3.25
C SER A 375 16.67 13.91 2.12
N PHE A 376 15.35 14.07 2.32
CA PHE A 376 14.40 14.56 1.31
C PHE A 376 13.45 15.63 1.91
N GLU A 377 12.87 16.51 1.07
CA GLU A 377 12.00 17.62 1.53
C GLU A 377 10.55 17.18 1.86
N TYR A 378 10.12 16.01 1.38
CA TYR A 378 8.85 15.42 1.81
C TYR A 378 8.90 15.06 3.29
N ASN A 379 7.73 15.12 3.94
CA ASN A 379 7.58 14.55 5.26
C ASN A 379 7.84 13.03 5.21
N ASP A 380 8.84 12.58 5.96
CA ASP A 380 9.23 11.17 6.09
C ASP A 380 9.02 10.67 7.53
N GLN A 381 8.22 11.40 8.33
CA GLN A 381 7.91 11.16 9.75
C GLN A 381 6.40 11.09 10.02
N PHE A 382 5.64 10.48 9.11
CA PHE A 382 4.21 10.26 9.32
C PHE A 382 3.94 9.20 10.38
N SER A 383 2.83 9.34 11.12
CA SER A 383 2.25 8.16 11.76
C SER A 383 1.92 7.13 10.68
N ARG A 384 2.06 5.83 10.97
CA ARG A 384 1.80 4.79 9.94
C ARG A 384 0.36 4.85 9.41
N SER A 385 -0.61 5.20 10.26
CA SER A 385 -2.01 5.44 9.85
C SER A 385 -2.12 6.63 8.88
N ALA A 386 -1.44 7.73 9.15
CA ALA A 386 -1.44 8.89 8.25
C ALA A 386 -0.76 8.58 6.93
N TRP A 387 0.36 7.86 6.94
CA TRP A 387 1.04 7.44 5.71
C TRP A 387 0.15 6.54 4.84
N LEU A 388 -0.54 5.56 5.45
CA LEU A 388 -1.46 4.70 4.72
C LEU A 388 -2.66 5.49 4.16
N THR A 389 -3.24 6.40 4.93
CA THR A 389 -4.33 7.28 4.46
C THR A 389 -3.87 8.18 3.31
N PHE A 390 -2.67 8.74 3.44
CA PHE A 390 -2.03 9.56 2.42
C PHE A 390 -1.84 8.81 1.09
N ILE A 391 -1.39 7.55 1.13
CA ILE A 391 -1.29 6.71 -0.07
C ILE A 391 -2.67 6.29 -0.57
N LYS A 392 -3.60 5.90 0.33
CA LYS A 392 -4.99 5.50 -0.01
C LYS A 392 -5.66 6.53 -0.90
N ASN A 393 -5.78 7.78 -0.43
CA ASN A 393 -6.54 8.81 -1.15
C ASN A 393 -5.99 9.04 -2.58
N ARG A 394 -4.67 8.86 -2.78
CA ARG A 394 -4.01 9.03 -4.08
C ARG A 394 -4.18 7.82 -5.00
N VAL A 395 -4.11 6.62 -4.44
CA VAL A 395 -4.32 5.38 -5.21
C VAL A 395 -5.78 5.28 -5.66
N GLU A 396 -6.73 5.73 -4.85
CA GLU A 396 -8.16 5.75 -5.20
C GLU A 396 -8.44 6.60 -6.44
N ILE A 397 -7.92 7.82 -6.52
CA ILE A 397 -8.04 8.65 -7.72
C ILE A 397 -7.22 8.07 -8.88
N ALA A 398 -5.99 7.61 -8.66
CA ALA A 398 -5.15 7.02 -9.71
C ALA A 398 -5.84 5.81 -10.39
N LYS A 399 -6.56 4.98 -9.61
CA LYS A 399 -7.35 3.85 -10.12
C LYS A 399 -8.42 4.28 -11.13
N LYS A 400 -9.01 5.47 -10.98
CA LYS A 400 -10.00 6.01 -11.93
C LYS A 400 -9.34 6.49 -13.24
N LEU A 401 -8.09 6.93 -13.17
CA LEU A 401 -7.35 7.41 -14.34
C LEU A 401 -6.83 6.26 -15.22
N LEU A 402 -6.65 5.06 -14.64
CA LEU A 402 -6.16 3.89 -15.37
C LEU A 402 -7.13 3.41 -16.45
N THR A 403 -6.56 3.08 -17.61
CA THR A 403 -7.18 2.21 -18.64
C THR A 403 -7.56 0.85 -18.04
N ASN A 404 -8.49 0.13 -18.67
CA ASN A 404 -8.92 -1.21 -18.22
C ASN A 404 -7.75 -2.20 -18.13
N ASP A 405 -6.80 -2.11 -19.06
CA ASP A 405 -5.57 -2.90 -19.09
C ASP A 405 -4.37 -2.12 -18.54
N GLY A 406 -4.62 -1.11 -17.72
CA GLY A 406 -3.61 -0.30 -17.06
C GLY A 406 -3.08 -0.94 -15.78
N VAL A 407 -1.89 -0.50 -15.36
CA VAL A 407 -1.22 -0.99 -14.15
C VAL A 407 -0.74 0.14 -13.25
N ILE A 408 -0.71 -0.12 -11.95
CA ILE A 408 -0.08 0.73 -10.94
C ILE A 408 1.08 -0.01 -10.28
N LEU A 409 2.21 0.67 -10.20
CA LEU A 409 3.46 0.18 -9.66
C LEU A 409 3.89 1.11 -8.53
N ILE A 410 4.02 0.57 -7.32
CA ILE A 410 4.43 1.36 -6.15
C ILE A 410 5.68 0.75 -5.55
N GLN A 411 6.74 1.53 -5.53
CA GLN A 411 8.00 1.14 -4.94
C GLN A 411 8.10 1.53 -3.47
N THR A 412 8.68 0.66 -2.65
CA THR A 412 8.84 0.91 -1.21
C THR A 412 9.98 0.10 -0.59
N SER A 413 10.39 0.49 0.62
CA SER A 413 11.23 -0.31 1.50
C SER A 413 10.46 -1.45 2.18
N PHE A 414 11.20 -2.40 2.76
CA PHE A 414 10.63 -3.52 3.54
C PHE A 414 9.85 -3.06 4.80
N HIS A 415 10.08 -1.85 5.29
CA HIS A 415 9.41 -1.34 6.50
C HIS A 415 7.92 -1.05 6.26
N GLN A 416 7.57 -0.57 5.06
CA GLN A 416 6.18 -0.26 4.70
C GLN A 416 5.55 -1.33 3.80
N TYR A 417 6.35 -2.14 3.11
CA TYR A 417 5.88 -3.15 2.16
C TYR A 417 4.68 -3.98 2.63
N PRO A 418 4.67 -4.60 3.83
CA PRO A 418 3.54 -5.43 4.25
C PRO A 418 2.25 -4.63 4.44
N TYR A 419 2.35 -3.40 4.96
CA TYR A 419 1.20 -2.54 5.21
C TYR A 419 0.64 -1.96 3.92
N LEU A 420 1.53 -1.55 3.01
CA LEU A 420 1.16 -1.08 1.68
C LEU A 420 0.48 -2.19 0.89
N ARG A 421 0.99 -3.43 0.94
CA ARG A 421 0.39 -4.60 0.28
C ARG A 421 -1.07 -4.77 0.68
N VAL A 422 -1.34 -4.82 1.98
CA VAL A 422 -2.71 -5.00 2.50
C VAL A 422 -3.62 -3.84 2.11
N LEU A 423 -3.10 -2.60 2.13
CA LEU A 423 -3.85 -1.43 1.68
C LEU A 423 -4.22 -1.53 0.19
N LEU A 424 -3.28 -1.93 -0.66
CA LEU A 424 -3.51 -2.04 -2.10
C LEU A 424 -4.46 -3.19 -2.44
N ASP A 425 -4.38 -4.33 -1.74
CA ASP A 425 -5.35 -5.42 -1.89
C ASP A 425 -6.78 -4.94 -1.58
N ASN A 426 -6.96 -4.05 -0.60
CA ASN A 426 -8.25 -3.47 -0.28
C ASN A 426 -8.76 -2.48 -1.35
N ILE A 427 -7.89 -1.59 -1.87
CA ILE A 427 -8.29 -0.55 -2.82
C ILE A 427 -8.46 -1.11 -4.24
N LEU A 428 -7.53 -1.95 -4.69
CA LEU A 428 -7.44 -2.42 -6.08
C LEU A 428 -8.06 -3.81 -6.26
N GLY A 429 -8.14 -4.61 -5.18
CA GLY A 429 -8.60 -5.99 -5.18
C GLY A 429 -7.42 -6.96 -5.18
N GLU A 430 -7.49 -8.02 -4.36
CA GLU A 430 -6.45 -9.05 -4.26
C GLU A 430 -6.23 -9.76 -5.61
N ASP A 431 -7.30 -10.05 -6.35
CA ASP A 431 -7.22 -10.66 -7.69
C ASP A 431 -6.60 -9.76 -8.76
N CYS A 432 -6.42 -8.47 -8.47
CA CYS A 432 -5.73 -7.52 -9.36
C CYS A 432 -4.21 -7.49 -9.09
N HIS A 433 -3.72 -8.12 -8.02
CA HIS A 433 -2.29 -8.25 -7.76
C HIS A 433 -1.63 -9.14 -8.81
N GLN A 434 -0.54 -8.66 -9.41
CA GLN A 434 0.18 -9.42 -10.44
C GLN A 434 1.37 -10.16 -9.82
N PHE A 435 2.29 -9.43 -9.21
CA PHE A 435 3.43 -9.96 -8.45
C PHE A 435 4.16 -8.83 -7.72
N ASP A 436 5.01 -9.20 -6.77
CA ASP A 436 5.92 -8.27 -6.10
C ASP A 436 7.32 -8.42 -6.69
N LEU A 437 7.84 -7.35 -7.29
CA LEU A 437 9.18 -7.33 -7.87
C LEU A 437 10.21 -6.98 -6.78
N ASN A 438 11.09 -7.93 -6.48
CA ASN A 438 12.18 -7.77 -5.52
C ASN A 438 13.40 -7.17 -6.23
N VAL A 439 13.78 -5.96 -5.85
CA VAL A 439 14.86 -5.20 -6.50
C VAL A 439 16.05 -5.15 -5.56
N LEU A 440 17.15 -5.82 -5.91
CA LEU A 440 18.40 -5.68 -5.18
C LEU A 440 19.04 -4.33 -5.54
N VAL A 441 19.09 -3.41 -4.58
CA VAL A 441 19.54 -2.02 -4.79
C VAL A 441 20.89 -1.73 -4.13
N ARG A 442 21.37 -2.60 -3.24
CA ARG A 442 22.68 -2.48 -2.57
C ARG A 442 23.45 -3.81 -2.60
N HIS A 443 24.77 -3.71 -2.48
CA HIS A 443 25.67 -4.87 -2.37
C HIS A 443 25.39 -5.65 -1.07
N PRO A 444 25.02 -6.95 -1.12
CA PRO A 444 24.72 -7.76 0.07
C PRO A 444 25.86 -7.81 1.09
N ASP A 445 27.10 -7.90 0.59
CA ASP A 445 28.29 -8.13 1.40
C ASP A 445 28.97 -6.84 1.88
N ARG A 446 28.47 -5.66 1.49
CA ARG A 446 29.00 -4.37 1.95
C ARG A 446 28.16 -3.83 3.10
N ALA A 447 28.50 -4.22 4.32
CA ALA A 447 27.96 -3.57 5.52
C ALA A 447 28.59 -2.17 5.68
N LEU A 448 27.76 -1.12 5.76
CA LEU A 448 28.22 0.26 5.97
C LEU A 448 28.61 0.53 7.43
N THR A 449 27.96 -0.17 8.37
CA THR A 449 28.23 -0.08 9.80
C THR A 449 28.06 -1.46 10.43
N ALA A 450 29.01 -1.87 11.28
CA ALA A 450 29.05 -3.21 11.90
C ALA A 450 28.02 -3.41 13.03
N ASP A 451 27.19 -2.40 13.31
CA ASP A 451 26.20 -2.34 14.38
C ASP A 451 24.80 -2.80 13.95
N LYS A 452 24.51 -2.86 12.65
CA LYS A 452 23.23 -3.36 12.16
C LYS A 452 23.15 -4.90 12.23
N PRO A 453 22.03 -5.47 12.72
CA PRO A 453 21.85 -6.92 12.78
C PRO A 453 21.70 -7.58 11.40
N PHE A 454 21.34 -6.82 10.36
CA PHE A 454 21.30 -7.27 8.96
C PHE A 454 21.41 -6.06 8.00
N ASN A 455 21.72 -6.34 6.73
CA ASN A 455 21.87 -5.32 5.68
C ASN A 455 20.58 -5.14 4.87
N ASP A 456 20.05 -3.91 4.85
CA ASP A 456 18.85 -3.54 4.11
C ASP A 456 19.16 -3.34 2.62
N VAL A 457 19.16 -4.43 1.84
CA VAL A 457 19.67 -4.40 0.44
C VAL A 457 18.60 -4.47 -0.65
N MET A 458 17.35 -4.76 -0.30
CA MET A 458 16.25 -4.85 -1.27
C MET A 458 15.22 -3.75 -1.08
N GLU A 459 14.65 -3.34 -2.21
CA GLU A 459 13.39 -2.60 -2.30
C GLU A 459 12.36 -3.45 -3.06
N TYR A 460 11.08 -3.12 -2.88
CA TYR A 460 9.96 -3.89 -3.42
C TYR A 460 9.13 -2.99 -4.32
N THR A 461 8.74 -3.47 -5.48
CA THR A 461 7.75 -2.80 -6.33
C THR A 461 6.51 -3.68 -6.41
N LEU A 462 5.42 -3.24 -5.80
CA LEU A 462 4.13 -3.92 -5.87
C LEU A 462 3.46 -3.57 -7.20
N ILE A 463 2.97 -4.57 -7.92
CA ILE A 463 2.41 -4.40 -9.25
C ILE A 463 0.97 -4.89 -9.24
N TYR A 464 0.04 -3.99 -9.54
CA TYR A 464 -1.39 -4.26 -9.63
C TYR A 464 -1.92 -3.83 -10.99
N SER A 465 -2.85 -4.60 -11.53
CA SER A 465 -3.66 -4.20 -12.68
C SER A 465 -4.92 -3.47 -12.23
N ARG A 466 -5.59 -2.84 -13.19
CA ARG A 466 -6.92 -2.23 -12.96
C ARG A 466 -8.04 -3.28 -12.83
N GLN A 467 -7.88 -4.42 -13.51
CA GLN A 467 -8.85 -5.52 -13.62
C GLN A 467 -8.16 -6.88 -13.41
N ASN A 468 -8.91 -7.87 -12.91
CA ASN A 468 -8.39 -9.19 -12.52
C ASN A 468 -8.07 -10.12 -13.70
N ASP A 469 -8.55 -9.82 -14.90
CA ASP A 469 -8.31 -10.59 -16.13
C ASP A 469 -7.06 -10.13 -16.89
N PHE A 470 -6.30 -9.18 -16.33
CA PHE A 470 -5.07 -8.67 -16.90
C PHE A 470 -4.07 -9.80 -17.21
N GLN A 471 -3.55 -9.81 -18.43
CA GLN A 471 -2.61 -10.83 -18.88
C GLN A 471 -1.18 -10.30 -18.84
N MET A 472 -0.38 -10.83 -17.93
CA MET A 472 1.03 -10.48 -17.83
C MET A 472 1.77 -10.70 -19.16
N PRO A 473 2.44 -9.66 -19.70
CA PRO A 473 3.29 -9.78 -20.87
C PRO A 473 4.39 -10.82 -20.65
N ARG A 474 4.79 -11.51 -21.73
CA ARG A 474 5.88 -12.50 -21.70
C ARG A 474 7.13 -11.93 -22.37
N LYS A 475 8.28 -12.22 -21.79
CA LYS A 475 9.57 -11.93 -22.41
C LYS A 475 9.73 -12.79 -23.67
N ILE A 476 9.96 -12.15 -24.80
CA ILE A 476 10.19 -12.81 -26.08
C ILE A 476 11.70 -12.97 -26.27
N GLU A 477 12.18 -14.21 -26.40
CA GLU A 477 13.59 -14.51 -26.66
C GLU A 477 13.72 -15.27 -27.98
N LYS A 478 14.55 -14.77 -28.90
CA LYS A 478 14.86 -15.47 -30.14
C LYS A 478 15.57 -16.78 -29.83
N LYS A 479 15.15 -17.87 -30.48
CA LYS A 479 15.82 -19.17 -30.37
C LYS A 479 17.15 -19.11 -31.11
N THR A 480 18.21 -19.56 -30.44
CA THR A 480 19.55 -19.68 -31.00
C THR A 480 19.99 -21.15 -31.04
N PRO A 481 20.90 -21.50 -31.97
CA PRO A 481 21.43 -22.86 -32.06
C PRO A 481 22.41 -23.21 -30.92
N ASP A 482 22.79 -22.26 -30.06
CA ASP A 482 23.90 -22.36 -29.09
C ASP A 482 23.88 -23.60 -28.18
N LYS A 483 22.69 -24.14 -27.89
CA LYS A 483 22.50 -25.33 -27.03
C LYS A 483 22.33 -26.66 -27.78
N TYR A 484 22.30 -26.62 -29.11
CA TYR A 484 22.13 -27.78 -29.98
C TYR A 484 23.51 -28.25 -30.43
N ASP A 485 24.16 -29.00 -29.55
CA ASP A 485 25.58 -29.35 -29.62
C ASP A 485 25.80 -30.86 -29.56
N ARG A 486 24.78 -31.68 -29.90
CA ARG A 486 24.86 -33.15 -29.85
C ARG A 486 24.50 -33.78 -31.19
N VAL A 487 25.25 -34.82 -31.55
CA VAL A 487 24.87 -35.76 -32.61
C VAL A 487 24.72 -37.14 -31.98
N VAL A 488 23.59 -37.79 -32.24
CA VAL A 488 23.32 -39.19 -31.84
C VAL A 488 23.36 -40.03 -33.11
N THR A 489 24.33 -40.93 -33.19
CA THR A 489 24.45 -41.94 -34.24
C THR A 489 24.06 -43.29 -33.66
N VAL A 490 23.21 -44.03 -34.38
CA VAL A 490 22.79 -45.41 -34.05
C VAL A 490 23.20 -46.35 -35.17
N ALA A 491 23.29 -47.64 -34.90
CA ALA A 491 23.54 -48.67 -35.92
C ALA A 491 22.42 -48.74 -36.97
N ASP A 492 22.72 -49.33 -38.14
CA ASP A 492 21.77 -49.48 -39.26
C ASP A 492 20.59 -50.41 -38.94
N HIS A 493 20.66 -51.15 -37.83
CA HIS A 493 19.58 -51.98 -37.31
C HIS A 493 19.41 -51.74 -35.81
N GLN A 494 18.19 -51.94 -35.32
CA GLN A 494 17.82 -51.91 -33.92
C GLN A 494 18.04 -53.27 -33.24
N ASP A 495 18.34 -53.25 -31.94
CA ASP A 495 18.52 -54.45 -31.12
C ASP A 495 17.17 -55.10 -30.77
N GLU A 496 16.16 -54.29 -30.53
CA GLU A 496 14.80 -54.72 -30.17
C GLU A 496 13.77 -53.66 -30.61
N VAL A 497 12.53 -54.06 -30.85
CA VAL A 497 11.38 -53.15 -31.03
C VAL A 497 10.37 -53.42 -29.93
N LEU A 498 9.99 -52.38 -29.19
CA LEU A 498 8.99 -52.43 -28.13
C LEU A 498 7.71 -51.70 -28.56
N GLU A 499 6.55 -52.23 -28.18
CA GLU A 499 5.27 -51.51 -28.29
C GLU A 499 4.98 -50.80 -26.96
N LEU A 500 5.19 -49.48 -26.90
CA LEU A 500 5.03 -48.66 -25.69
C LEU A 500 4.14 -47.46 -25.98
N GLY A 501 3.01 -47.36 -25.26
CA GLY A 501 2.09 -46.23 -25.42
C GLY A 501 1.57 -46.04 -26.84
N ASN A 502 1.23 -47.15 -27.52
CA ASN A 502 0.82 -47.21 -28.93
C ASN A 502 1.88 -46.69 -29.92
N LYS A 503 3.17 -46.78 -29.56
CA LYS A 503 4.30 -46.41 -30.41
C LYS A 503 5.27 -47.59 -30.52
N LYS A 504 5.78 -47.82 -31.73
CA LYS A 504 6.89 -48.73 -32.00
C LYS A 504 8.21 -48.05 -31.65
N VAL A 505 8.78 -48.44 -30.52
CA VAL A 505 10.01 -47.86 -29.97
C VAL A 505 11.19 -48.76 -30.32
N ASP A 506 12.14 -48.22 -31.07
CA ASP A 506 13.39 -48.94 -31.38
C ASP A 506 14.36 -48.82 -30.20
N VAL A 507 14.98 -49.93 -29.83
CA VAL A 507 15.97 -50.01 -28.76
C VAL A 507 17.36 -50.19 -29.37
N PHE A 508 18.32 -49.41 -28.88
CA PHE A 508 19.72 -49.49 -29.27
C PHE A 508 20.60 -49.60 -28.01
N LEU A 509 21.33 -50.70 -27.89
CA LEU A 509 22.26 -50.95 -26.79
C LEU A 509 23.48 -49.99 -26.88
N PRO A 510 24.15 -49.70 -25.75
CA PRO A 510 25.22 -48.71 -25.72
C PRO A 510 26.34 -48.93 -26.75
N GLU A 511 26.70 -50.17 -27.04
CA GLU A 511 27.68 -50.58 -28.05
C GLU A 511 27.29 -50.23 -29.50
N HIS A 512 25.99 -50.06 -29.77
CA HIS A 512 25.43 -49.70 -31.07
C HIS A 512 25.06 -48.22 -31.18
N THR A 513 25.49 -47.39 -30.22
CA THR A 513 25.20 -45.97 -30.21
C THR A 513 26.43 -45.14 -29.94
N ASN A 514 26.47 -43.94 -30.52
CA ASN A 514 27.52 -42.97 -30.29
C ASN A 514 26.94 -41.57 -30.15
N ILE A 515 27.27 -40.89 -29.06
CA ILE A 515 26.79 -39.55 -28.77
C ILE A 515 28.00 -38.63 -28.69
N LYS A 516 28.11 -37.72 -29.65
CA LYS A 516 29.22 -36.76 -29.74
C LYS A 516 28.75 -35.36 -29.39
N LYS A 517 29.62 -34.62 -28.71
CA LYS A 517 29.52 -33.16 -28.62
C LYS A 517 30.18 -32.57 -29.86
N VAL A 518 29.48 -31.65 -30.53
CA VAL A 518 29.92 -30.96 -31.74
C VAL A 518 29.69 -29.46 -31.59
N GLU A 519 30.17 -28.65 -32.55
CA GLU A 519 29.87 -27.22 -32.58
C GLU A 519 28.36 -26.98 -32.72
N PRO A 520 27.79 -25.96 -32.04
CA PRO A 520 26.36 -25.70 -32.08
C PRO A 520 25.83 -25.42 -33.49
N ALA A 521 24.74 -26.08 -33.89
CA ALA A 521 24.11 -25.87 -35.19
C ALA A 521 22.60 -26.20 -35.14
N THR A 522 21.84 -25.70 -36.11
CA THR A 522 20.36 -25.84 -36.13
C THR A 522 19.87 -27.27 -36.36
N ASP A 523 20.68 -28.09 -37.01
CA ASP A 523 20.45 -29.51 -37.33
C ASP A 523 20.91 -30.47 -36.22
N ASN A 524 21.67 -29.97 -35.25
CA ASN A 524 22.12 -30.74 -34.10
C ASN A 524 21.02 -30.90 -33.03
N LEU A 525 21.28 -31.80 -32.09
CA LEU A 525 20.37 -32.12 -30.98
C LEU A 525 20.77 -31.41 -29.70
N HIS A 526 19.78 -31.09 -28.88
CA HIS A 526 19.94 -30.64 -27.51
C HIS A 526 19.62 -31.80 -26.55
N ARG A 527 20.52 -32.07 -25.60
CA ARG A 527 20.31 -33.08 -24.55
C ARG A 527 19.66 -32.45 -23.32
N GLU A 528 18.44 -32.87 -22.99
CA GLU A 528 17.71 -32.44 -21.80
C GLU A 528 17.61 -33.57 -20.78
N THR A 529 17.82 -33.26 -19.50
CA THR A 529 17.76 -34.26 -18.42
C THR A 529 16.36 -34.31 -17.83
N ILE A 530 15.80 -35.51 -17.68
CA ILE A 530 14.42 -35.72 -17.22
C ILE A 530 14.37 -35.68 -15.69
N ARG A 531 14.34 -34.46 -15.13
CA ARG A 531 14.35 -34.20 -13.68
C ARG A 531 13.33 -33.12 -13.29
N GLY A 532 12.92 -33.13 -12.02
CA GLY A 532 11.98 -32.15 -11.48
C GLY A 532 10.69 -32.07 -12.30
N SER A 533 10.20 -30.86 -12.54
CA SER A 533 8.94 -30.60 -13.25
C SER A 533 8.90 -31.11 -14.70
N ILE A 534 10.04 -31.34 -15.35
CA ILE A 534 10.10 -31.90 -16.72
C ILE A 534 9.41 -33.26 -16.78
N ARG A 535 9.52 -34.04 -15.70
CA ARG A 535 8.92 -35.38 -15.57
C ARG A 535 7.40 -35.38 -15.77
N GLU A 536 6.74 -34.26 -15.51
CA GLU A 536 5.27 -34.14 -15.49
C GLU A 536 4.75 -33.15 -16.56
N LYS A 537 5.50 -32.09 -16.85
CA LYS A 537 4.99 -30.96 -17.63
C LYS A 537 5.08 -31.13 -19.15
N ASN A 538 6.09 -31.84 -19.68
CA ASN A 538 6.23 -32.02 -21.13
C ASN A 538 5.99 -33.47 -21.59
N SER A 539 5.68 -33.64 -22.88
CA SER A 539 5.34 -34.94 -23.48
C SER A 539 6.48 -35.95 -23.33
N SER A 540 7.73 -35.52 -23.56
CA SER A 540 8.90 -36.40 -23.42
C SER A 540 9.06 -36.95 -22.01
N GLY A 541 8.96 -36.09 -20.99
CA GLY A 541 9.11 -36.47 -19.59
C GLY A 541 8.01 -37.41 -19.13
N ARG A 542 6.74 -37.11 -19.48
CA ARG A 542 5.60 -37.99 -19.18
C ARG A 542 5.76 -39.36 -19.82
N PHE A 543 6.18 -39.42 -21.09
CA PHE A 543 6.41 -40.69 -21.78
C PHE A 543 7.53 -41.50 -21.12
N TYR A 544 8.65 -40.86 -20.79
CA TYR A 544 9.76 -41.54 -20.09
C TYR A 544 9.30 -42.13 -18.76
N VAL A 545 8.61 -41.35 -17.93
CA VAL A 545 8.14 -41.80 -16.61
C VAL A 545 7.14 -42.95 -16.74
N ALA A 546 6.23 -42.87 -17.70
CA ALA A 546 5.20 -43.89 -17.91
C ALA A 546 5.77 -45.22 -18.44
N TYR A 547 6.73 -45.17 -19.38
CA TYR A 547 7.08 -46.34 -20.19
C TYR A 547 8.55 -46.76 -20.14
N LEU A 548 9.49 -45.83 -19.99
CA LEU A 548 10.93 -46.12 -20.09
C LEU A 548 11.61 -46.22 -18.73
N GLU A 549 11.07 -45.54 -17.71
CA GLU A 549 11.69 -45.44 -16.40
C GLU A 549 11.87 -46.81 -15.71
N ASN A 550 10.90 -47.71 -15.87
CA ASN A 550 10.94 -49.03 -15.26
C ASN A 550 11.89 -50.00 -15.98
N LEU A 551 12.40 -49.62 -17.16
CA LEU A 551 13.30 -50.45 -17.96
C LEU A 551 14.78 -50.36 -17.52
N ARG A 552 15.11 -49.48 -16.56
CA ARG A 552 16.47 -49.30 -16.00
C ARG A 552 17.12 -50.57 -15.44
N GLY A 553 16.32 -51.55 -15.04
CA GLY A 553 16.81 -52.85 -14.55
C GLY A 553 16.83 -53.94 -15.62
N LYS A 554 16.21 -53.70 -16.79
CA LYS A 554 16.10 -54.65 -17.90
C LYS A 554 17.18 -54.45 -18.96
N TYR A 555 17.63 -53.21 -19.17
CA TYR A 555 18.65 -52.88 -20.17
C TYR A 555 19.92 -52.29 -19.54
N PRO A 556 21.08 -52.40 -20.23
CA PRO A 556 22.31 -51.73 -19.81
C PRO A 556 22.11 -50.22 -19.62
N PRO A 557 22.82 -49.58 -18.66
CA PRO A 557 22.87 -48.13 -18.56
C PRO A 557 23.23 -47.45 -19.89
N ARG A 558 22.66 -46.27 -20.16
CA ARG A 558 22.81 -45.52 -21.43
C ARG A 558 22.20 -46.13 -22.69
N THR A 559 21.41 -47.20 -22.58
CA THR A 559 20.59 -47.69 -23.71
C THR A 559 19.74 -46.56 -24.28
N ILE A 560 19.69 -46.46 -25.61
CA ILE A 560 18.95 -45.45 -26.35
C ILE A 560 17.64 -46.03 -26.86
N PHE A 561 16.57 -45.24 -26.76
CA PHE A 561 15.25 -45.56 -27.29
C PHE A 561 14.84 -44.51 -28.30
N ARG A 562 14.59 -44.89 -29.55
CA ARG A 562 14.03 -43.99 -30.57
C ARG A 562 12.52 -44.12 -30.55
N VAL A 563 11.85 -43.06 -30.11
CA VAL A 563 10.40 -43.01 -29.97
C VAL A 563 9.81 -42.16 -31.10
N PRO A 564 8.97 -42.71 -32.00
CA PRO A 564 8.41 -41.98 -33.13
C PRO A 564 7.29 -41.02 -32.73
N ASP A 565 6.94 -40.12 -33.64
CA ASP A 565 5.89 -39.09 -33.54
C ASP A 565 5.96 -38.31 -32.22
N MET A 566 7.15 -37.76 -31.95
CA MET A 566 7.42 -37.05 -30.71
C MET A 566 8.36 -35.86 -30.92
N GLY A 567 7.91 -34.70 -30.47
CA GLY A 567 8.60 -33.43 -30.67
C GLY A 567 7.91 -32.55 -31.70
N ASP A 568 8.20 -31.26 -31.66
CA ASP A 568 7.83 -30.26 -32.66
C ASP A 568 9.05 -29.81 -33.48
N ASP A 569 10.04 -30.69 -33.56
CA ASP A 569 11.22 -30.60 -34.42
C ASP A 569 10.97 -31.40 -35.72
N SER A 570 11.78 -31.15 -36.75
CA SER A 570 11.61 -31.80 -38.06
C SER A 570 12.11 -33.27 -38.07
N LEU A 571 12.42 -33.87 -36.93
CA LEU A 571 12.99 -35.22 -36.86
C LEU A 571 11.92 -36.31 -36.97
N GLY A 572 10.70 -36.03 -36.49
CA GLY A 572 9.62 -37.03 -36.43
C GLY A 572 9.82 -38.11 -35.36
N TYR A 573 10.89 -38.04 -34.57
CA TYR A 573 11.17 -38.95 -33.46
C TYR A 573 12.00 -38.26 -32.37
N ARG A 574 12.08 -38.91 -31.21
CA ARG A 574 12.91 -38.47 -30.08
C ARG A 574 13.76 -39.61 -29.53
N TYR A 575 15.05 -39.36 -29.34
CA TYR A 575 15.92 -40.30 -28.64
C TYR A 575 15.81 -40.10 -27.13
N PHE A 576 15.64 -41.18 -26.38
CA PHE A 576 15.73 -41.23 -24.93
C PHE A 576 16.95 -42.03 -24.52
N GLU A 577 17.60 -41.64 -23.43
CA GLU A 577 18.76 -42.31 -22.86
C GLU A 577 18.46 -42.73 -21.42
N LEU A 578 18.66 -44.02 -21.12
CA LEU A 578 18.62 -44.50 -19.75
C LEU A 578 19.79 -43.92 -18.94
N PRO A 579 19.60 -43.72 -17.62
CA PRO A 579 20.65 -43.18 -16.77
C PRO A 579 21.93 -44.02 -16.80
N LYS A 580 23.05 -43.37 -16.46
CA LYS A 580 24.38 -44.00 -16.31
C LYS A 580 24.46 -45.12 -15.25
N SER A 581 23.41 -45.32 -14.46
CA SER A 581 23.30 -46.39 -13.47
C SER A 581 21.82 -46.67 -13.20
N SER A 582 21.47 -47.95 -13.00
CA SER A 582 20.12 -48.38 -12.64
C SER A 582 19.60 -47.78 -11.30
N LYS A 583 20.51 -47.32 -10.44
CA LYS A 583 20.20 -46.64 -9.17
C LYS A 583 19.66 -45.21 -9.36
N ILE A 584 19.96 -44.57 -10.48
CA ILE A 584 19.52 -43.20 -10.77
C ILE A 584 18.19 -43.28 -11.51
N LYS A 585 17.19 -42.46 -11.14
CA LYS A 585 15.89 -42.49 -11.82
C LYS A 585 15.85 -41.69 -13.12
N ASN A 586 16.58 -40.59 -13.15
CA ASN A 586 16.50 -39.57 -14.19
C ASN A 586 17.31 -39.98 -15.43
N GLY A 587 16.62 -40.25 -16.53
CA GLY A 587 17.22 -40.38 -17.85
C GLY A 587 17.38 -39.02 -18.55
N ALA A 588 17.61 -39.06 -19.86
CA ALA A 588 17.65 -37.87 -20.71
C ALA A 588 16.90 -38.12 -22.02
N TYR A 589 16.62 -37.06 -22.75
CA TYR A 589 16.20 -37.14 -24.14
C TYR A 589 16.97 -36.13 -25.00
N TYR A 590 17.01 -36.40 -26.30
CA TYR A 590 17.67 -35.58 -27.30
C TYR A 590 16.61 -35.07 -28.28
N GLN A 591 16.57 -33.76 -28.47
CA GLN A 591 15.59 -33.10 -29.34
C GLN A 591 16.27 -32.18 -30.36
N GLY A 592 15.67 -32.04 -31.53
CA GLY A 592 16.08 -31.03 -32.50
C GLY A 592 15.60 -29.64 -32.10
N MET A 593 15.99 -28.63 -32.89
CA MET A 593 15.48 -27.28 -32.70
C MET A 593 13.98 -27.22 -33.11
N PRO A 594 13.08 -26.78 -32.21
CA PRO A 594 11.66 -26.67 -32.53
C PRO A 594 11.40 -25.73 -33.71
N THR A 595 10.54 -26.15 -34.63
CA THR A 595 10.22 -25.41 -35.86
C THR A 595 8.92 -24.60 -35.77
N SER A 596 8.12 -24.85 -34.72
CA SER A 596 6.82 -24.23 -34.48
C SER A 596 6.85 -22.70 -34.29
N SER A 597 8.00 -22.14 -33.92
CA SER A 597 8.24 -20.70 -33.75
C SER A 597 9.74 -20.43 -33.66
N ASP A 598 10.17 -19.25 -34.09
CA ASP A 598 11.52 -18.72 -33.94
C ASP A 598 11.80 -18.11 -32.55
N VAL A 599 10.78 -17.96 -31.70
CA VAL A 599 10.88 -17.34 -30.38
C VAL A 599 10.41 -18.25 -29.25
N THR A 600 10.92 -18.00 -28.05
CA THR A 600 10.46 -18.57 -26.79
C THR A 600 9.85 -17.47 -25.95
N LYS A 601 8.60 -17.67 -25.50
CA LYS A 601 7.91 -16.74 -24.59
C LYS A 601 8.14 -17.20 -23.15
N LYS A 602 8.91 -16.43 -22.36
CA LYS A 602 9.23 -16.72 -20.96
C LYS A 602 8.49 -15.76 -20.00
N PRO A 603 8.11 -16.21 -18.80
CA PRO A 603 7.64 -15.29 -17.76
C PRO A 603 8.77 -14.37 -17.29
N TYR A 604 8.43 -13.19 -16.79
CA TYR A 604 9.37 -12.32 -16.09
C TYR A 604 9.68 -12.88 -14.69
N PRO A 605 10.93 -12.75 -14.20
CA PRO A 605 11.25 -13.10 -12.83
C PRO A 605 10.69 -12.05 -11.86
N ASN A 606 10.36 -12.47 -10.65
CA ASN A 606 10.00 -11.58 -9.54
C ASN A 606 11.22 -11.05 -8.78
N PHE A 607 12.41 -11.12 -9.37
CA PHE A 607 13.67 -10.64 -8.80
C PHE A 607 14.55 -10.03 -9.90
N ILE A 608 15.17 -8.89 -9.59
CA ILE A 608 16.17 -8.25 -10.44
C ILE A 608 17.32 -7.68 -9.61
N ASN A 609 18.51 -7.67 -10.20
CA ASN A 609 19.68 -7.02 -9.63
C ASN A 609 19.90 -5.66 -10.31
N MET A 610 19.75 -4.58 -9.54
CA MET A 610 19.91 -3.19 -10.00
C MET A 610 20.99 -2.44 -9.21
N VAL A 611 21.89 -3.14 -8.52
CA VAL A 611 22.93 -2.52 -7.69
C VAL A 611 23.78 -1.53 -8.49
N GLU A 612 24.25 -1.92 -9.68
CA GLU A 612 25.08 -1.06 -10.52
C GLU A 612 24.32 0.18 -11.05
N PRO A 613 23.11 0.04 -11.64
CA PRO A 613 22.29 1.21 -11.98
C PRO A 613 22.06 2.16 -10.81
N TYR A 614 21.73 1.65 -9.62
CA TYR A 614 21.51 2.48 -8.43
C TYR A 614 22.77 3.26 -8.01
N ASN A 615 23.95 2.65 -8.12
CA ASN A 615 25.22 3.33 -7.85
C ASN A 615 25.50 4.48 -8.84
N GLN A 616 24.91 4.44 -10.04
CA GLN A 616 25.12 5.41 -11.11
C GLN A 616 23.98 6.42 -11.28
N ALA A 617 22.85 6.26 -10.59
CA ALA A 617 21.64 7.06 -10.75
C ALA A 617 21.89 8.58 -10.66
N ASN A 618 22.81 9.01 -9.78
CA ASN A 618 23.15 10.41 -9.60
C ASN A 618 23.95 11.03 -10.76
N ASN A 619 24.53 10.22 -11.65
CA ASN A 619 25.23 10.68 -12.84
C ASN A 619 24.29 10.93 -14.04
N GLN A 620 23.00 10.62 -13.90
CA GLN A 620 22.02 10.71 -14.99
C GLN A 620 21.26 12.04 -14.90
N GLY A 621 21.32 12.92 -15.90
CA GLY A 621 20.65 14.23 -15.87
C GLY A 621 21.23 15.19 -14.81
N ILE A 622 20.37 15.80 -13.98
CA ILE A 622 20.79 16.74 -12.93
C ILE A 622 21.13 15.98 -11.64
N TYR A 623 22.29 16.28 -11.04
CA TYR A 623 22.61 15.88 -9.68
C TYR A 623 21.72 16.67 -8.72
N SER A 624 20.88 15.98 -7.95
CA SER A 624 19.81 16.63 -7.20
C SER A 624 19.72 16.18 -5.76
N PHE A 625 19.80 14.87 -5.51
CA PHE A 625 19.54 14.30 -4.20
C PHE A 625 20.69 13.39 -3.77
N ARG A 626 21.00 13.42 -2.47
CA ARG A 626 22.01 12.50 -1.90
C ARG A 626 21.57 11.04 -2.07
N ASN A 627 20.29 10.76 -1.87
CA ASN A 627 19.64 9.45 -2.00
C ASN A 627 18.24 9.62 -2.62
N GLY A 628 17.57 8.52 -2.97
CA GLY A 628 16.15 8.51 -3.35
C GLY A 628 15.90 8.48 -4.85
N LYS A 629 16.76 9.11 -5.65
CA LYS A 629 16.66 9.09 -7.12
C LYS A 629 16.75 7.67 -7.69
N LYS A 630 15.75 7.30 -8.48
CA LYS A 630 15.70 6.01 -9.18
C LYS A 630 16.49 6.05 -10.48
N PRO A 631 17.20 4.96 -10.86
CA PRO A 631 17.96 4.90 -12.10
C PRO A 631 17.05 4.76 -13.32
N GLU A 632 17.42 5.40 -14.44
CA GLU A 632 16.67 5.34 -15.70
C GLU A 632 16.51 3.91 -16.23
N GLU A 633 17.49 3.03 -16.03
CA GLU A 633 17.47 1.64 -16.48
C GLU A 633 16.37 0.83 -15.78
N PHE A 634 16.10 1.14 -14.50
CA PHE A 634 15.03 0.48 -13.76
C PHE A 634 13.65 0.92 -14.28
N ILE A 635 13.46 2.22 -14.51
CA ILE A 635 12.22 2.73 -15.11
C ILE A 635 12.04 2.20 -16.54
N GLN A 636 13.11 2.15 -17.33
CA GLN A 636 13.10 1.56 -18.67
C GLN A 636 12.65 0.10 -18.63
N TYR A 637 13.14 -0.67 -17.66
CA TYR A 637 12.71 -2.06 -17.46
C TYR A 637 11.20 -2.16 -17.23
N LEU A 638 10.63 -1.31 -16.37
CA LEU A 638 9.19 -1.28 -16.10
C LEU A 638 8.36 -0.82 -17.32
N ILE A 639 8.75 0.28 -17.97
CA ILE A 639 8.07 0.82 -19.16
C ILE A 639 8.04 -0.20 -20.29
N ASN A 640 9.13 -0.94 -20.52
CA ASN A 640 9.20 -1.99 -21.54
C ASN A 640 8.25 -3.17 -21.26
N ILE A 641 7.91 -3.43 -20.00
CA ILE A 641 6.99 -4.53 -19.66
C ILE A 641 5.56 -4.07 -19.89
N PHE A 642 5.19 -2.88 -19.42
CA PHE A 642 3.78 -2.52 -19.22
C PHE A 642 3.22 -1.51 -20.22
N THR A 643 4.03 -0.96 -21.13
CA THR A 643 3.59 0.10 -22.05
C THR A 643 4.12 -0.10 -23.46
N ASN A 644 3.40 0.45 -24.43
CA ASN A 644 3.82 0.66 -25.81
C ASN A 644 4.14 2.14 -26.06
N GLU A 645 4.63 2.47 -27.26
CA GLU A 645 4.78 3.86 -27.68
C GLU A 645 3.42 4.58 -27.65
N HIS A 646 3.44 5.89 -27.36
CA HIS A 646 2.28 6.78 -27.22
C HIS A 646 1.33 6.51 -26.03
N ASP A 647 1.52 5.44 -25.28
CA ASP A 647 0.86 5.22 -23.99
C ASP A 647 1.23 6.32 -22.99
N ILE A 648 0.33 6.61 -22.05
CA ILE A 648 0.53 7.64 -21.02
C ILE A 648 1.07 7.01 -19.74
N VAL A 649 2.20 7.55 -19.26
CA VAL A 649 2.81 7.21 -17.97
C VAL A 649 2.60 8.35 -16.97
N LEU A 650 2.03 8.05 -15.81
CA LEU A 650 1.82 9.00 -14.73
C LEU A 650 2.75 8.70 -13.56
N ASP A 651 3.41 9.75 -13.06
CA ASP A 651 4.14 9.71 -11.80
C ASP A 651 3.90 11.03 -11.05
N PHE A 652 3.18 10.93 -9.93
CA PHE A 652 2.81 12.05 -9.08
C PHE A 652 3.61 12.11 -7.77
N PHE A 653 4.70 11.36 -7.71
CA PHE A 653 5.83 11.53 -6.79
C PHE A 653 7.09 11.77 -7.62
N MET A 654 6.97 12.71 -8.57
CA MET A 654 7.86 12.84 -9.72
C MET A 654 9.33 13.06 -9.33
N GLY A 655 9.60 13.76 -8.21
CA GLY A 655 10.96 13.97 -7.72
C GLY A 655 11.85 14.57 -8.81
N SER A 656 12.94 13.90 -9.15
CA SER A 656 13.89 14.36 -10.18
C SER A 656 13.41 14.20 -11.62
N ALA A 657 12.16 13.80 -11.91
CA ALA A 657 11.67 13.50 -13.25
C ALA A 657 12.37 12.33 -13.96
N THR A 658 12.77 11.28 -13.22
CA THR A 658 13.35 10.09 -13.87
C THR A 658 12.32 9.43 -14.77
N THR A 659 11.08 9.25 -14.29
CA THR A 659 9.99 8.62 -15.03
C THR A 659 9.69 9.32 -16.34
N GLN A 660 9.53 10.64 -16.31
CA GLN A 660 9.22 11.47 -17.48
C GLN A 660 10.38 11.50 -18.47
N ALA A 661 11.63 11.57 -18.01
CA ALA A 661 12.79 11.52 -18.88
C ALA A 661 12.86 10.20 -19.67
N VAL A 662 12.61 9.07 -19.01
CA VAL A 662 12.61 7.75 -19.67
C VAL A 662 11.41 7.61 -20.60
N ALA A 663 10.23 8.03 -20.17
CA ALA A 663 9.02 8.01 -21.00
C ALA A 663 9.24 8.80 -22.30
N LEU A 664 9.81 10.01 -22.22
CA LEU A 664 10.12 10.83 -23.38
C LEU A 664 11.13 10.17 -24.32
N LYS A 665 12.25 9.67 -23.77
CA LYS A 665 13.30 8.95 -24.52
C LYS A 665 12.77 7.68 -25.22
N MET A 666 11.68 7.11 -24.71
CA MET A 666 11.03 5.92 -25.24
C MET A 666 9.71 6.23 -25.97
N HIS A 667 9.45 7.48 -26.35
CA HIS A 667 8.26 7.88 -27.11
C HIS A 667 6.91 7.55 -26.43
N ARG A 668 6.87 7.57 -25.10
CA ARG A 668 5.63 7.56 -24.32
C ARG A 668 5.21 8.99 -24.01
N ARG A 669 3.91 9.20 -23.84
CA ARG A 669 3.41 10.43 -23.23
C ARG A 669 3.55 10.34 -21.71
N PHE A 670 3.64 11.48 -21.05
CA PHE A 670 3.77 11.48 -19.59
C PHE A 670 3.02 12.61 -18.90
N ILE A 671 2.66 12.33 -17.65
CA ILE A 671 2.17 13.30 -16.69
C ILE A 671 3.07 13.22 -15.44
N GLY A 672 3.57 14.36 -14.99
CA GLY A 672 4.39 14.48 -13.79
C GLY A 672 3.80 15.48 -12.81
N ILE A 673 3.79 15.14 -11.51
CA ILE A 673 3.34 16.07 -10.47
C ILE A 673 4.36 16.11 -9.33
N GLU A 674 4.81 17.32 -9.00
CA GLU A 674 5.75 17.60 -7.93
C GLU A 674 5.38 18.92 -7.23
N GLN A 675 5.38 18.95 -5.91
CA GLN A 675 5.01 20.14 -5.14
C GLN A 675 6.21 20.98 -4.74
N MET A 676 7.39 20.37 -4.63
CA MET A 676 8.57 21.00 -4.08
C MET A 676 9.18 22.01 -5.05
N ASN A 677 9.78 23.08 -4.51
CA ASN A 677 10.32 24.17 -5.33
C ASN A 677 11.50 23.75 -6.22
N TYR A 678 12.19 22.66 -5.88
CA TYR A 678 13.26 22.12 -6.71
C TYR A 678 12.77 21.65 -8.09
N ILE A 679 11.46 21.50 -8.32
CA ILE A 679 10.92 21.13 -9.63
C ILE A 679 11.46 22.03 -10.75
N ASN A 680 11.64 23.32 -10.48
CA ASN A 680 12.14 24.28 -11.47
C ASN A 680 13.66 24.17 -11.70
N THR A 681 14.43 23.77 -10.68
CA THR A 681 15.90 23.72 -10.75
C THR A 681 16.45 22.33 -11.07
N VAL A 682 15.67 21.28 -10.84
CA VAL A 682 16.04 19.88 -11.02
C VAL A 682 15.22 19.24 -12.13
N SER A 683 13.90 19.21 -11.97
CA SER A 683 13.01 18.34 -12.73
C SER A 683 12.75 18.90 -14.14
N VAL A 684 12.35 20.17 -14.24
CA VAL A 684 12.18 20.90 -15.49
C VAL A 684 13.52 21.00 -16.23
N LEU A 685 14.60 21.37 -15.53
CA LEU A 685 15.93 21.49 -16.13
C LEU A 685 16.46 20.15 -16.69
N ARG A 686 16.18 19.03 -16.00
CA ARG A 686 16.48 17.69 -16.53
C ARG A 686 15.71 17.42 -17.82
N LEU A 687 14.41 17.70 -17.87
CA LEU A 687 13.60 17.44 -19.06
C LEU A 687 14.00 18.33 -20.23
N GLN A 688 14.39 19.58 -19.99
CA GLN A 688 14.98 20.46 -21.02
C GLN A 688 16.25 19.83 -21.62
N LYS A 689 17.16 19.31 -20.78
CA LYS A 689 18.34 18.58 -21.29
C LYS A 689 17.98 17.33 -22.10
N VAL A 690 16.91 16.62 -21.74
CA VAL A 690 16.41 15.49 -22.53
C VAL A 690 15.91 15.95 -23.90
N ILE A 691 15.15 17.06 -23.96
CA ILE A 691 14.71 17.67 -25.21
C ILE A 691 15.92 18.10 -26.05
N ASP A 692 16.96 18.65 -25.43
CA ASP A 692 18.21 19.04 -26.11
C ASP A 692 19.06 17.85 -26.59
N GLY A 693 18.65 16.61 -26.26
CA GLY A 693 19.32 15.39 -26.71
C GLY A 693 20.49 14.95 -25.84
N GLU A 694 20.43 15.18 -24.51
CA GLU A 694 21.45 14.67 -23.59
C GLU A 694 21.71 13.17 -23.76
N GLN A 695 22.96 12.76 -23.57
CA GLN A 695 23.42 11.39 -23.80
C GLN A 695 23.64 10.57 -22.50
N GLY A 696 23.05 11.02 -21.39
CA GLY A 696 23.08 10.34 -20.10
C GLY A 696 21.99 9.26 -19.94
N GLY A 697 22.17 8.38 -18.94
CA GLY A 697 21.21 7.31 -18.64
C GLY A 697 20.97 6.39 -19.84
N ILE A 698 19.71 6.17 -20.20
CA ILE A 698 19.34 5.23 -21.27
C ILE A 698 19.46 5.80 -22.69
N SER A 699 19.83 7.07 -22.85
CA SER A 699 19.81 7.75 -24.16
C SER A 699 20.54 6.96 -25.25
N LYS A 700 21.73 6.43 -24.96
CA LYS A 700 22.49 5.60 -25.92
C LYS A 700 21.81 4.27 -26.23
N ASN A 701 21.18 3.65 -25.22
CA ASN A 701 20.51 2.35 -25.36
C ASN A 701 19.29 2.45 -26.30
N VAL A 702 18.64 3.61 -26.33
CA VAL A 702 17.46 3.88 -27.20
C VAL A 702 17.78 4.81 -28.37
N SER A 703 19.06 5.08 -28.64
CA SER A 703 19.51 5.97 -29.72
C SER A 703 18.88 7.37 -29.71
N TRP A 704 18.58 7.91 -28.53
CA TRP A 704 17.91 9.21 -28.36
C TRP A 704 18.74 10.37 -28.93
N GLN A 705 18.11 11.23 -29.73
CA GLN A 705 18.74 12.41 -30.36
C GLN A 705 18.16 13.76 -29.90
N GLY A 706 17.24 13.75 -28.94
CA GLY A 706 16.49 14.95 -28.54
C GLY A 706 15.15 15.10 -29.25
N GLY A 707 14.42 16.14 -28.87
CA GLY A 707 13.08 16.48 -29.36
C GLY A 707 11.97 16.25 -28.34
N GLY A 708 10.73 16.43 -28.81
CA GLY A 708 9.53 16.43 -27.98
C GLY A 708 9.32 17.74 -27.24
N SER A 709 8.29 17.77 -26.40
CA SER A 709 7.91 18.95 -25.63
C SER A 709 7.13 18.54 -24.39
N PHE A 710 7.01 19.44 -23.42
CA PHE A 710 6.02 19.32 -22.35
C PHE A 710 5.44 20.69 -21.99
N VAL A 711 4.22 20.68 -21.49
CA VAL A 711 3.59 21.84 -20.87
C VAL A 711 3.79 21.76 -19.36
N TYR A 712 4.28 22.84 -18.79
CA TYR A 712 4.37 23.09 -17.36
C TYR A 712 3.22 23.99 -16.93
N ALA A 713 2.62 23.73 -15.78
CA ALA A 713 1.69 24.63 -15.11
C ALA A 713 1.78 24.49 -13.59
N GLU A 714 1.29 25.48 -12.84
CA GLU A 714 1.21 25.44 -11.38
C GLU A 714 -0.25 25.54 -10.92
N LEU A 715 -0.60 24.90 -9.79
CA LEU A 715 -1.90 25.17 -9.15
C LEU A 715 -1.92 26.62 -8.63
N MET A 716 -2.96 27.38 -8.98
CA MET A 716 -3.11 28.78 -8.57
C MET A 716 -3.32 28.89 -7.06
N LYS A 717 -2.31 29.39 -6.37
CA LYS A 717 -2.30 29.50 -4.91
C LYS A 717 -3.30 30.55 -4.44
N LYS A 718 -4.11 30.17 -3.45
CA LYS A 718 -4.92 31.05 -2.61
C LYS A 718 -4.28 31.08 -1.22
N ASN A 719 -4.83 30.37 -0.24
CA ASN A 719 -4.23 30.29 1.10
C ASN A 719 -2.83 29.65 1.13
N GLN A 720 -2.47 28.85 0.13
CA GLN A 720 -1.11 28.29 0.02
C GLN A 720 -0.04 29.38 -0.05
N GLY A 721 -0.35 30.56 -0.59
CA GLY A 721 0.57 31.70 -0.60
C GLY A 721 0.92 32.17 0.81
N PHE A 722 -0.10 32.40 1.64
CA PHE A 722 0.07 32.79 3.04
C PHE A 722 0.79 31.71 3.84
N LEU A 723 0.45 30.43 3.62
CA LEU A 723 1.11 29.31 4.29
C LEU A 723 2.63 29.32 4.04
N ASN A 724 3.05 29.42 2.78
CA ASN A 724 4.48 29.47 2.43
C ASN A 724 5.19 30.69 3.06
N ASP A 725 4.50 31.84 3.14
CA ASP A 725 5.07 33.05 3.73
C ASP A 725 5.19 32.95 5.25
N LEU A 726 4.21 32.32 5.93
CA LEU A 726 4.28 32.00 7.36
C LEU A 726 5.42 31.01 7.64
N GLU A 727 5.61 30.01 6.78
CA GLU A 727 6.70 29.03 6.86
C GLU A 727 8.08 29.68 6.73
N ARG A 728 8.25 30.60 5.78
CA ARG A 728 9.51 31.32 5.55
C ARG A 728 9.79 32.42 6.56
N ALA A 729 8.78 32.86 7.32
CA ALA A 729 8.98 33.86 8.35
C ALA A 729 10.04 33.37 9.35
N GLN A 730 10.96 34.26 9.71
CA GLN A 730 12.08 33.96 10.62
C GLN A 730 11.97 34.66 11.98
N ASN A 731 10.98 35.54 12.13
CA ASN A 731 10.75 36.31 13.35
C ASN A 731 9.28 36.79 13.42
N VAL A 732 8.91 37.29 14.60
CA VAL A 732 7.54 37.72 14.91
C VAL A 732 7.09 38.90 14.05
N ASP A 733 7.99 39.81 13.68
CA ASP A 733 7.64 40.96 12.84
C ASP A 733 7.20 40.49 11.44
N LYS A 734 7.92 39.53 10.85
CA LYS A 734 7.51 38.90 9.59
C LYS A 734 6.19 38.14 9.71
N LEU A 735 5.96 37.40 10.80
CA LEU A 735 4.64 36.78 11.03
C LEU A 735 3.52 37.81 11.08
N ASN A 736 3.75 38.95 11.74
CA ASN A 736 2.76 40.02 11.81
C ASN A 736 2.51 40.68 10.44
N GLU A 737 3.53 40.86 9.61
CA GLU A 737 3.38 41.31 8.22
C GLU A 737 2.50 40.34 7.41
N VAL A 738 2.70 39.03 7.53
CA VAL A 738 1.84 38.04 6.87
C VAL A 738 0.42 38.08 7.42
N TYR A 739 0.26 38.15 8.75
CA TYR A 739 -1.05 38.23 9.39
C TYR A 739 -1.87 39.44 8.94
N GLN A 740 -1.26 40.63 8.78
CA GLN A 740 -1.98 41.79 8.28
C GLN A 740 -2.54 41.56 6.88
N ARG A 741 -1.79 40.91 5.99
CA ARG A 741 -2.30 40.53 4.66
C ARG A 741 -3.39 39.45 4.73
N MET A 742 -3.28 38.51 5.68
CA MET A 742 -4.29 37.47 5.87
C MET A 742 -5.65 38.06 6.26
N LYS A 743 -5.68 39.13 7.07
CA LYS A 743 -6.94 39.79 7.47
C LYS A 743 -7.76 40.29 6.29
N ASP A 744 -7.08 40.74 5.24
CA ASP A 744 -7.73 41.40 4.11
C ASP A 744 -8.04 40.43 2.96
N GLY A 745 -7.34 39.29 2.87
CA GLY A 745 -7.44 38.43 1.69
C GLY A 745 -7.22 36.93 1.89
N ALA A 746 -7.10 36.42 3.12
CA ALA A 746 -7.08 34.98 3.37
C ALA A 746 -8.48 34.46 3.71
N ASP A 747 -8.82 33.26 3.23
CA ASP A 747 -9.96 32.53 3.77
C ASP A 747 -9.55 31.92 5.10
N LEU A 748 -10.20 32.34 6.17
CA LEU A 748 -9.93 31.81 7.48
C LEU A 748 -10.85 30.62 7.77
N ASP A 749 -10.32 29.64 8.48
CA ASP A 749 -11.10 28.55 9.01
C ASP A 749 -12.26 29.14 9.83
N PHE A 750 -13.49 28.69 9.56
CA PHE A 750 -14.71 29.25 10.15
C PHE A 750 -14.72 29.22 11.70
N ARG A 751 -13.85 28.43 12.33
CA ARG A 751 -13.67 28.34 13.79
C ARG A 751 -12.81 29.47 14.36
N VAL A 752 -12.19 30.28 13.50
CA VAL A 752 -11.29 31.36 13.91
C VAL A 752 -12.11 32.55 14.38
N ASP A 753 -11.90 32.93 15.63
CA ASP A 753 -12.37 34.18 16.20
C ASP A 753 -11.22 35.18 16.20
N LEU A 754 -11.19 36.05 15.17
CA LEU A 754 -10.15 37.06 14.99
C LEU A 754 -10.13 38.07 16.13
N GLU A 755 -11.29 38.51 16.61
CA GLU A 755 -11.37 39.50 17.68
C GLU A 755 -10.80 38.94 18.98
N LYS A 756 -11.12 37.68 19.30
CA LYS A 756 -10.53 36.97 20.44
C LYS A 756 -9.03 36.77 20.27
N TYR A 757 -8.55 36.45 19.07
CA TYR A 757 -7.12 36.31 18.81
C TYR A 757 -6.34 37.62 18.98
N GLU A 758 -6.87 38.73 18.46
CA GLU A 758 -6.21 40.04 18.55
C GLU A 758 -6.18 40.59 19.98
N ASN A 759 -7.24 40.33 20.74
CA ASN A 759 -7.40 40.82 22.09
C ASN A 759 -6.86 39.88 23.18
N ASP A 760 -6.32 38.71 22.85
CA ASP A 760 -5.74 37.80 23.84
C ASP A 760 -4.41 38.37 24.39
N PRO A 761 -4.35 38.82 25.66
CA PRO A 761 -3.13 39.37 26.24
C PRO A 761 -2.00 38.32 26.34
N LYS A 762 -2.34 37.03 26.35
CA LYS A 762 -1.36 35.93 26.39
C LYS A 762 -0.71 35.67 25.04
N ARG A 763 -1.24 36.21 23.94
CA ARG A 763 -0.66 36.04 22.60
C ARG A 763 0.78 36.54 22.54
N LYS A 764 1.05 37.70 23.16
CA LYS A 764 2.40 38.29 23.20
C LYS A 764 3.40 37.49 24.04
N GLU A 765 2.90 36.57 24.87
CA GLU A 765 3.71 35.67 25.70
C GLU A 765 4.07 34.37 24.98
N LEU A 766 3.44 34.06 23.84
CA LEU A 766 3.72 32.88 23.03
C LEU A 766 5.08 33.00 22.34
N SER A 767 5.79 31.88 22.24
CA SER A 767 7.02 31.77 21.45
C SER A 767 6.75 32.02 19.95
N PHE A 768 7.81 32.33 19.21
CA PHE A 768 7.74 32.51 17.75
C PHE A 768 7.05 31.31 17.06
N ASP A 769 7.44 30.08 17.42
CA ASP A 769 6.87 28.87 16.82
C ASP A 769 5.41 28.66 17.20
N GLU A 770 5.00 29.00 18.43
CA GLU A 770 3.59 28.93 18.85
C GLU A 770 2.73 29.98 18.12
N GLN A 771 3.24 31.19 17.89
CA GLN A 771 2.54 32.20 17.12
C GLN A 771 2.40 31.80 15.65
N LYS A 772 3.47 31.26 15.06
CA LYS A 772 3.46 30.74 13.68
C LYS A 772 2.43 29.63 13.51
N ARG A 773 2.39 28.66 14.44
CA ARG A 773 1.36 27.60 14.48
C ARG A 773 -0.04 28.14 14.46
N LEU A 774 -0.30 29.13 15.33
CA LEU A 774 -1.63 29.67 15.51
C LEU A 774 -2.12 30.32 14.21
N LEU A 775 -1.24 31.06 13.52
CA LEU A 775 -1.53 31.65 12.21
C LEU A 775 -1.75 30.59 11.12
N ILE A 776 -0.92 29.54 11.08
CA ILE A 776 -1.11 28.43 10.12
C ILE A 776 -2.46 27.73 10.36
N LYS A 777 -2.84 27.50 11.62
CA LYS A 777 -4.13 26.89 11.98
C LYS A 777 -5.33 27.79 11.65
N MET A 778 -5.12 29.09 11.42
CA MET A 778 -6.19 30.00 11.03
C MET A 778 -6.57 29.92 9.57
N LEU A 779 -5.68 29.47 8.69
CA LEU A 779 -5.97 29.35 7.27
C LEU A 779 -6.95 28.21 7.03
N ASP A 780 -7.98 28.43 6.21
CA ASP A 780 -8.79 27.33 5.71
C ASP A 780 -7.98 26.51 4.71
N LYS A 781 -7.59 25.30 5.13
CA LYS A 781 -6.83 24.36 4.30
C LYS A 781 -7.63 23.79 3.12
N ASN A 782 -8.94 23.93 3.08
CA ASN A 782 -9.75 23.60 1.90
C ASN A 782 -9.55 24.64 0.78
N GLN A 783 -9.22 25.88 1.16
CA GLN A 783 -9.07 27.04 0.27
C GLN A 783 -7.59 27.31 -0.06
N LEU A 784 -6.75 26.28 -0.13
CA LEU A 784 -5.33 26.46 -0.47
C LEU A 784 -5.11 26.93 -1.91
N TYR A 785 -6.03 26.58 -2.81
CA TYR A 785 -5.97 26.88 -4.24
C TYR A 785 -7.32 27.38 -4.73
N TYR A 786 -7.32 28.24 -5.75
CA TYR A 786 -8.56 28.71 -6.39
C TYR A 786 -9.21 27.60 -7.21
N ASN A 787 -10.52 27.44 -7.06
CA ASN A 787 -11.30 26.51 -7.88
C ASN A 787 -11.49 27.07 -9.30
N GLU A 788 -11.47 26.20 -10.30
CA GLU A 788 -11.68 26.55 -11.71
C GLU A 788 -13.06 27.18 -11.93
N ALA A 789 -14.06 26.78 -11.14
CA ALA A 789 -15.40 27.35 -11.20
C ALA A 789 -15.41 28.88 -10.99
N ASN A 790 -14.43 29.41 -10.23
CA ASN A 790 -14.31 30.84 -9.94
C ASN A 790 -13.50 31.62 -11.00
N ILE A 791 -13.01 30.99 -12.07
CA ILE A 791 -12.10 31.65 -13.03
C ILE A 791 -12.71 32.88 -13.73
N ASP A 792 -14.04 32.96 -13.81
CA ASP A 792 -14.79 34.06 -14.42
C ASP A 792 -15.28 35.09 -13.39
N ASP A 793 -15.07 34.86 -12.09
CA ASP A 793 -15.39 35.84 -11.04
C ASP A 793 -14.48 37.06 -11.19
N ALA A 794 -15.02 38.27 -11.05
CA ALA A 794 -14.31 39.50 -11.39
C ALA A 794 -13.00 39.69 -10.60
N ASP A 795 -13.02 39.35 -9.31
CA ASP A 795 -11.87 39.41 -8.41
C ASP A 795 -10.81 38.35 -8.69
N VAL A 796 -11.20 37.19 -9.24
CA VAL A 796 -10.27 36.13 -9.67
C VAL A 796 -9.71 36.43 -11.06
N ARG A 797 -10.55 36.92 -11.98
CA ARG A 797 -10.18 37.23 -13.36
C ARG A 797 -9.09 38.29 -13.44
N ASP A 798 -9.10 39.27 -12.53
CA ASP A 798 -8.09 40.33 -12.43
C ASP A 798 -6.72 39.81 -11.95
N LEU A 799 -6.67 38.62 -11.35
CA LEU A 799 -5.44 37.98 -10.85
C LEU A 799 -4.78 37.06 -11.88
N ILE A 800 -5.45 36.78 -13.01
CA ILE A 800 -5.03 35.76 -13.98
C ILE A 800 -4.63 36.43 -15.30
N SER A 801 -3.52 35.97 -15.89
CA SER A 801 -3.06 36.44 -17.19
C SER A 801 -4.02 36.00 -18.31
N ASP A 802 -4.14 36.78 -19.39
CA ASP A 802 -4.95 36.37 -20.56
C ASP A 802 -4.49 35.03 -21.15
N SER A 803 -3.19 34.72 -21.05
CA SER A 803 -2.63 33.46 -21.51
C SER A 803 -3.11 32.29 -20.65
N ASP A 804 -2.98 32.41 -19.33
CA ASP A 804 -3.43 31.38 -18.39
C ASP A 804 -4.94 31.20 -18.44
N TYR A 805 -5.71 32.28 -18.60
CA TYR A 805 -7.16 32.21 -18.77
C TYR A 805 -7.54 31.35 -19.99
N ARG A 806 -6.91 31.60 -21.16
CA ARG A 806 -7.14 30.82 -22.38
C ARG A 806 -6.69 29.36 -22.23
N PHE A 807 -5.53 29.15 -21.60
CA PHE A 807 -5.06 27.82 -21.25
C PHE A 807 -6.09 27.08 -20.38
N ASN A 808 -6.64 27.78 -19.39
CA ASN A 808 -7.84 27.48 -18.61
C ASN A 808 -8.96 26.85 -19.44
N LYS A 809 -9.46 27.63 -20.39
CA LYS A 809 -10.61 27.27 -21.21
C LYS A 809 -10.32 26.11 -22.18
N SER A 810 -9.07 25.99 -22.65
CA SER A 810 -8.58 24.94 -23.58
C SER A 810 -8.23 23.61 -22.90
N PHE A 811 -7.49 23.64 -21.78
CA PHE A 811 -7.62 22.61 -20.74
C PHE A 811 -9.09 22.61 -20.26
N TYR A 812 -9.60 21.83 -19.32
CA TYR A 812 -11.05 21.79 -18.95
C TYR A 812 -12.22 21.72 -20.00
N GLY A 813 -12.14 22.20 -21.24
CA GLY A 813 -13.12 22.03 -22.31
C GLY A 813 -14.29 23.02 -22.31
N LYS A 814 -14.10 24.27 -21.84
CA LYS A 814 -15.16 25.31 -21.89
C LYS A 814 -15.23 26.06 -23.23
N GLU A 815 -14.23 25.91 -24.10
CA GLU A 815 -14.32 26.26 -25.52
C GLU A 815 -14.29 24.98 -26.33
N SER A 816 -15.48 24.47 -26.66
CA SER A 816 -15.64 23.51 -27.75
C SER A 816 -15.18 24.15 -29.07
N GLU A 817 -14.40 23.42 -29.86
CA GLU A 817 -14.41 23.61 -31.32
C GLU A 817 -15.83 23.58 -31.88
#